data_AF-A0A1M6WKW4-F1
#
_entry.id   AF-A0A1M6WKW4-F1
#
_cell.length_a   1.000
_cell.length_b   1.000
_cell.length_c   1.000
_cell.angle_alpha   90.00
_cell.angle_beta   90.00
_cell.angle_gamma   90.00
#
_symmetry.space_group_name_H-M   'P 1'
#
loop_
_entity.id
_entity.type
_entity.pdbx_description
1 polymer ?
#
loop_
_entity_poly.entity_id
_entity_poly.type
_entity_poly.pdbx_seq_one_letter_code
_entity_poly.pdbx_strand_id
1 'polypeptide(L)'
;MFSFVAKIIQQIAHYPKTMIALFSVLALLSIYPIENLRWEIQLQDTLNGNKVEADYQAIEKAFGGFGSLTVVIQSKDSSANFQFAQNLARHLENDPAVHYTEYMTDLDFFKRNRLLYASEKDLDQVIEKLDNIRDEQIRKHNPLLVDLAEPSSLPPTHDTVEIISQIEAKYFKSLQQDFANQQGSIRIIDIYPTTSISDLQANRQLLGKVQRFVKKNQNGINVYYTGKVYDSIKAGKALLPEAKFAGGITALIILVLLIINFYRQPQLIFVSAIPLALPTIYTLGLAYVLFGRINLFTLSLGLLLPGHACQIVTHVFSRYFHEREKKLSPVLCIESALLGIGPVVTASSFIMAGLFSTIILVPLPGLREFGILGAIGSMLNLLTCTLLTTSLLLILQRKKPFDIHFDASTYRHRKRLFSFKVNWIIITTISIVSAAAWLYSGINLQFLYDFKQTEMQLEEREAKALIAETGFSTYDPIIVMLPDSSFNDDLVENFEHLQKKGRLKDLGKIYTQYQFLPKTSVEKKHKIETLKKLVSDDILTQLNSKDSAAIIEMLDNYENDIKEFELSESIRRKFSDKSGNSGVFAFIIPSSGPNNGITCRHIAEQLQQIDGIHDRTYKVYGTPILRATLLDTILGNIDKSILFGTLLMCFILLLFYNKLSRAFFTLLPALFAMSWVTISVHLLDIHISAYSSIAFVLLIAVSVDGTLQLWSAYYEKQGGNAWTIMQTKLLPIIGAQGASSVGAIAMLLSPHPGIKSVGLIAFIGLLCIFVSLFTIYPLTASTLDAYRILKKAKKRHERLIRKNP
;
A
#
# COMPACT_ATOMS: atom_id res chain seq x y z
N MET A 1 38.63 -12.14 -3.85
CA MET A 1 37.43 -12.21 -2.98
C MET A 1 36.49 -13.34 -3.37
N PHE A 2 35.82 -13.30 -4.52
CA PHE A 2 34.81 -14.32 -4.89
C PHE A 2 35.35 -15.76 -5.00
N SER A 3 36.58 -15.94 -5.51
CA SER A 3 37.24 -17.26 -5.51
C SER A 3 37.60 -17.76 -4.10
N PHE A 4 37.80 -16.87 -3.14
CA PHE A 4 38.06 -17.26 -1.74
C PHE A 4 36.79 -17.79 -1.06
N VAL A 5 35.66 -17.11 -1.26
CA VAL A 5 34.35 -17.59 -0.79
C VAL A 5 34.01 -18.96 -1.38
N ALA A 6 34.24 -19.14 -2.69
CA ALA A 6 34.05 -20.43 -3.35
C ALA A 6 34.92 -21.56 -2.75
N LYS A 7 36.18 -21.26 -2.38
CA LYS A 7 37.07 -22.22 -1.70
C LYS A 7 36.58 -22.59 -0.30
N ILE A 8 36.05 -21.62 0.46
CA ILE A 8 35.44 -21.90 1.78
C ILE A 8 34.24 -22.83 1.61
N ILE A 9 33.34 -22.51 0.68
CA ILE A 9 32.15 -23.34 0.37
C ILE A 9 32.58 -24.76 -0.01
N GLN A 10 33.64 -24.91 -0.82
CA GLN A 10 34.19 -26.22 -1.19
C GLN A 10 34.72 -27.02 0.01
N GLN A 11 35.45 -26.37 0.93
CA GLN A 11 35.97 -27.04 2.13
C GLN A 11 34.82 -27.54 3.01
N ILE A 12 33.78 -26.73 3.19
CA ILE A 12 32.60 -27.08 4.00
C ILE A 12 31.81 -28.22 3.34
N ALA A 13 31.72 -28.24 2.00
CA ALA A 13 30.99 -29.27 1.26
C ALA A 13 31.56 -30.70 1.41
N HIS A 14 32.74 -30.88 1.99
CA HIS A 14 33.32 -32.21 2.28
C HIS A 14 32.57 -32.98 3.39
N TYR A 15 31.70 -32.31 4.15
CA TYR A 15 30.93 -32.92 5.24
C TYR A 15 29.41 -32.97 4.92
N PRO A 16 28.96 -33.78 3.94
CA PRO A 16 27.60 -33.69 3.42
C PRO A 16 26.52 -34.09 4.43
N LYS A 17 26.81 -35.04 5.34
CA LYS A 17 25.85 -35.48 6.37
C LYS A 17 25.63 -34.41 7.44
N THR A 18 26.69 -33.73 7.88
CA THR A 18 26.58 -32.68 8.90
C THR A 18 25.87 -31.45 8.35
N MET A 19 26.10 -31.10 7.07
CA MET A 19 25.39 -30.02 6.41
C MET A 19 23.89 -30.27 6.32
N ILE A 20 23.46 -31.45 5.86
CA ILE A 20 22.04 -31.79 5.83
C ILE A 20 21.43 -31.72 7.22
N ALA A 21 22.09 -32.31 8.23
CA ALA A 21 21.60 -32.26 9.61
C ALA A 21 21.47 -30.81 10.12
N LEU A 22 22.48 -29.96 9.90
CA LEU A 22 22.49 -28.56 10.30
C LEU A 22 21.33 -27.78 9.65
N PHE A 23 21.18 -27.88 8.33
CA PHE A 23 20.10 -27.19 7.61
C PHE A 23 18.72 -27.73 8.01
N SER A 24 18.57 -29.03 8.26
CA SER A 24 17.32 -29.59 8.79
C SER A 24 16.99 -29.08 10.20
N VAL A 25 17.98 -28.97 11.09
CA VAL A 25 17.79 -28.38 12.43
C VAL A 25 17.39 -26.91 12.32
N LEU A 26 18.07 -26.12 11.48
CA LEU A 26 17.71 -24.72 11.23
C LEU A 26 16.29 -24.58 10.67
N ALA A 27 15.84 -25.54 9.85
CA ALA A 27 14.48 -25.56 9.31
C ALA A 27 13.45 -25.80 10.41
N LEU A 28 13.71 -26.76 11.30
CA LEU A 28 12.85 -27.02 12.45
C LEU A 28 12.80 -25.81 13.41
N LEU A 29 13.95 -25.17 13.66
CA LEU A 29 14.03 -23.97 14.49
C LEU A 29 13.29 -22.77 13.87
N SER A 30 13.08 -22.76 12.55
CA SER A 30 12.35 -21.70 11.86
C SER A 30 10.83 -21.85 11.94
N ILE A 31 10.30 -23.01 12.33
CA ILE A 31 8.84 -23.26 12.40
C ILE A 31 8.18 -22.34 13.45
N TYR A 32 8.71 -22.32 14.67
CA TYR A 32 8.15 -21.50 15.76
C TYR A 32 8.12 -19.99 15.43
N PRO A 33 9.21 -19.38 14.94
CA PRO A 33 9.20 -18.00 14.46
C PRO A 33 8.11 -17.73 13.40
N ILE A 34 7.97 -18.62 12.41
CA ILE A 34 7.03 -18.42 11.29
C ILE A 34 5.57 -18.49 11.76
N GLU A 35 5.24 -19.39 12.69
CA GLU A 35 3.90 -19.53 13.23
C GLU A 35 3.45 -18.30 14.05
N ASN A 36 4.39 -17.56 14.63
CA ASN A 36 4.13 -16.40 15.49
C ASN A 36 4.26 -15.04 14.77
N LEU A 37 4.42 -15.04 13.44
CA LEU A 37 4.52 -13.80 12.67
C LEU A 37 3.20 -13.02 12.67
N ARG A 38 3.30 -11.73 13.01
CA ARG A 38 2.19 -10.78 12.85
C ARG A 38 2.06 -10.35 11.38
N TRP A 39 0.83 -10.19 10.93
CA TRP A 39 0.52 -9.80 9.55
C TRP A 39 0.04 -8.35 9.51
N GLU A 40 0.93 -7.46 9.12
CA GLU A 40 0.72 -6.00 9.15
C GLU A 40 0.73 -5.46 7.72
N ILE A 41 -0.42 -5.57 7.07
CA ILE A 41 -0.55 -5.42 5.61
C ILE A 41 -1.26 -4.11 5.24
N GLN A 42 -1.58 -3.26 6.23
CA GLN A 42 -2.16 -1.95 5.94
C GLN A 42 -1.09 -0.94 5.55
N LEU A 43 -1.48 0.08 4.79
CA LEU A 43 -0.58 1.15 4.37
C LEU A 43 0.10 1.83 5.56
N GLN A 44 -0.65 2.06 6.65
CA GLN A 44 -0.16 2.73 7.85
C GLN A 44 0.97 1.95 8.55
N ASP A 45 0.90 0.61 8.54
CA ASP A 45 1.91 -0.24 9.16
C ASP A 45 3.27 -0.19 8.41
N THR A 46 3.26 0.26 7.15
CA THR A 46 4.48 0.40 6.33
C THR A 46 5.31 1.65 6.65
N LEU A 47 4.76 2.57 7.46
CA LEU A 47 5.41 3.84 7.85
C LEU A 47 6.08 3.80 9.24
N ASN A 48 6.23 2.62 9.84
CA ASN A 48 6.74 2.48 11.20
C ASN A 48 8.19 2.96 11.46
N GLY A 49 8.36 4.07 12.15
CA GLY A 49 9.63 4.75 12.41
C GLY A 49 9.69 6.14 11.76
N ASN A 50 8.62 6.58 11.07
CA ASN A 50 8.49 7.94 10.56
C ASN A 50 7.75 8.87 11.53
N LYS A 51 7.98 10.17 11.35
CA LYS A 51 7.36 11.25 12.12
C LYS A 51 5.83 11.15 12.19
N VAL A 52 5.19 10.79 11.07
CA VAL A 52 3.73 10.63 10.96
C VAL A 52 3.20 9.48 11.82
N GLU A 53 4.00 8.42 12.03
CA GLU A 53 3.60 7.32 12.92
C GLU A 53 3.64 7.76 14.39
N ALA A 54 4.64 8.55 14.79
CA ALA A 54 4.69 9.07 16.17
C ALA A 54 3.47 9.95 16.48
N ASP A 55 3.05 10.78 15.51
CA ASP A 55 1.85 11.59 15.61
C ASP A 55 0.59 10.70 15.65
N TYR A 56 0.51 9.69 14.78
CA TYR A 56 -0.54 8.67 14.80
C TYR A 56 -0.67 7.96 16.16
N GLN A 57 0.42 7.39 16.69
CA GLN A 57 0.41 6.64 17.96
C GLN A 57 0.02 7.53 19.13
N ALA A 58 0.46 8.79 19.13
CA ALA A 58 0.10 9.74 20.17
C ALA A 58 -1.40 10.07 20.14
N ILE A 59 -1.93 10.36 18.94
CA ILE A 59 -3.35 10.66 18.75
C ILE A 59 -4.18 9.40 19.05
N GLU A 60 -3.75 8.21 18.63
CA GLU A 60 -4.44 6.93 18.91
C GLU A 60 -4.52 6.64 20.41
N LYS A 61 -3.42 6.87 21.13
CA LYS A 61 -3.37 6.67 22.58
C LYS A 61 -4.34 7.60 23.30
N ALA A 62 -4.47 8.85 22.82
CA ALA A 62 -5.33 9.87 23.42
C ALA A 62 -6.80 9.74 23.01
N PHE A 63 -7.09 9.41 21.75
CA PHE A 63 -8.43 9.39 21.14
C PHE A 63 -9.08 8.00 21.15
N GLY A 64 -8.30 6.93 20.99
CA GLY A 64 -8.78 5.57 20.72
C GLY A 64 -8.53 5.13 19.28
N GLY A 65 -9.08 3.97 18.92
CA GLY A 65 -8.93 3.43 17.57
C GLY A 65 -9.53 4.37 16.54
N PHE A 66 -8.79 4.65 15.47
CA PHE A 66 -9.29 5.55 14.42
C PHE A 66 -10.40 4.90 13.60
N GLY A 67 -11.49 5.60 13.34
CA GLY A 67 -12.59 5.06 12.55
C GLY A 67 -13.47 4.05 13.30
N SER A 68 -14.58 3.72 12.67
CA SER A 68 -15.68 2.97 13.27
C SER A 68 -15.90 1.62 12.60
N LEU A 69 -16.57 0.73 13.33
CA LEU A 69 -17.36 -0.34 12.76
C LEU A 69 -18.76 0.21 12.52
N THR A 70 -19.12 0.41 11.26
CA THR A 70 -20.44 0.92 10.86
C THR A 70 -21.37 -0.24 10.57
N VAL A 71 -22.54 -0.24 11.18
CA VAL A 71 -23.60 -1.22 10.95
C VAL A 71 -24.79 -0.52 10.32
N VAL A 72 -25.20 -0.98 9.15
CA VAL A 72 -26.33 -0.45 8.39
C VAL A 72 -27.51 -1.39 8.56
N ILE A 73 -28.61 -0.86 9.05
CA ILE A 73 -29.83 -1.59 9.42
C ILE A 73 -30.90 -1.19 8.40
N GLN A 74 -31.54 -2.19 7.77
CA GLN A 74 -32.58 -1.97 6.77
C GLN A 74 -33.81 -2.82 7.08
N SER A 75 -34.97 -2.16 7.19
CA SER A 75 -36.28 -2.82 7.21
C SER A 75 -37.36 -1.80 6.83
N LYS A 76 -38.57 -2.27 6.53
CA LYS A 76 -39.71 -1.36 6.25
C LYS A 76 -40.23 -0.66 7.51
N ASP A 77 -39.90 -1.17 8.69
CA ASP A 77 -40.39 -0.65 9.97
C ASP A 77 -39.33 0.24 10.63
N SER A 78 -39.58 1.56 10.59
CA SER A 78 -38.73 2.57 11.20
C SER A 78 -38.56 2.38 12.72
N SER A 79 -39.62 1.95 13.41
CA SER A 79 -39.59 1.73 14.86
C SER A 79 -38.71 0.53 15.20
N ALA A 80 -38.85 -0.57 14.44
CA ALA A 80 -37.99 -1.74 14.59
C ALA A 80 -36.51 -1.41 14.36
N ASN A 81 -36.19 -0.62 13.32
CA ASN A 81 -34.82 -0.18 13.04
C ASN A 81 -34.23 0.65 14.20
N PHE A 82 -35.01 1.59 14.74
CA PHE A 82 -34.59 2.41 15.88
C PHE A 82 -34.36 1.59 17.14
N GLN A 83 -35.31 0.71 17.50
CA GLN A 83 -35.19 -0.15 18.67
C GLN A 83 -34.01 -1.10 18.55
N PHE A 84 -33.76 -1.65 17.36
CA PHE A 84 -32.61 -2.50 17.10
C PHE A 84 -31.29 -1.74 17.32
N ALA A 85 -31.16 -0.54 16.75
CA ALA A 85 -29.98 0.31 16.93
C ALA A 85 -29.75 0.67 18.41
N GLN A 86 -30.81 1.08 19.11
CA GLN A 86 -30.75 1.43 20.53
C GLN A 86 -30.35 0.23 21.41
N ASN A 87 -30.92 -0.94 21.16
CA ASN A 87 -30.60 -2.14 21.92
C ASN A 87 -29.16 -2.61 21.66
N LEU A 88 -28.66 -2.47 20.43
CA LEU A 88 -27.26 -2.74 20.10
C LEU A 88 -26.32 -1.75 20.80
N ALA A 89 -26.62 -0.46 20.79
CA ALA A 89 -25.85 0.57 21.49
C ALA A 89 -25.77 0.28 23.00
N ARG A 90 -26.91 0.05 23.67
CA ARG A 90 -26.97 -0.32 25.10
C ARG A 90 -26.21 -1.59 25.43
N HIS A 91 -26.21 -2.57 24.53
CA HIS A 91 -25.46 -3.81 24.73
C HIS A 91 -23.94 -3.59 24.71
N LEU A 92 -23.47 -2.60 23.96
CA LEU A 92 -22.06 -2.29 23.75
C LEU A 92 -21.52 -1.17 24.65
N GLU A 93 -22.39 -0.39 25.29
CA GLU A 93 -22.05 0.80 26.08
C GLU A 93 -21.06 0.52 27.23
N ASN A 94 -21.10 -0.68 27.81
CA ASN A 94 -20.19 -1.12 28.88
C ASN A 94 -19.13 -2.13 28.42
N ASP A 95 -18.97 -2.34 27.11
CA ASP A 95 -17.98 -3.28 26.58
C ASP A 95 -16.59 -2.65 26.57
N PRO A 96 -15.55 -3.27 27.16
CA PRO A 96 -14.20 -2.71 27.18
C PRO A 96 -13.56 -2.54 25.79
N ALA A 97 -14.09 -3.21 24.76
CA ALA A 97 -13.63 -3.07 23.38
C ALA A 97 -14.23 -1.85 22.65
N VAL A 98 -15.24 -1.19 23.23
CA VAL A 98 -15.98 -0.09 22.61
C VAL A 98 -15.77 1.18 23.41
N HIS A 99 -15.35 2.25 22.73
CA HIS A 99 -15.16 3.57 23.34
C HIS A 99 -16.51 4.29 23.46
N TYR A 100 -17.24 4.39 22.35
CA TYR A 100 -18.63 4.84 22.32
C TYR A 100 -19.33 4.34 21.06
N THR A 101 -20.66 4.43 21.07
CA THR A 101 -21.52 4.15 19.92
C THR A 101 -22.39 5.34 19.59
N GLU A 102 -22.62 5.59 18.30
CA GLU A 102 -23.47 6.67 17.83
C GLU A 102 -24.49 6.15 16.82
N TYR A 103 -25.77 6.42 17.06
CA TYR A 103 -26.88 5.92 16.21
C TYR A 103 -28.02 6.93 16.02
N MET A 104 -27.90 8.09 16.67
CA MET A 104 -28.75 9.25 16.49
C MET A 104 -28.00 10.50 16.90
N THR A 105 -28.39 11.63 16.31
CA THR A 105 -28.01 12.95 16.79
C THR A 105 -28.84 13.29 18.04
N ASP A 106 -28.23 13.91 19.05
CA ASP A 106 -28.93 14.42 20.23
C ASP A 106 -29.78 15.65 19.87
N LEU A 107 -30.93 15.39 19.26
CA LEU A 107 -31.86 16.42 18.81
C LEU A 107 -32.50 17.15 19.98
N ASP A 108 -32.64 16.50 21.14
CA ASP A 108 -33.27 17.10 22.31
C ASP A 108 -32.41 18.23 22.86
N PHE A 109 -31.08 18.05 22.87
CA PHE A 109 -30.14 19.13 23.18
C PHE A 109 -30.31 20.35 22.26
N PHE A 110 -30.35 20.14 20.93
CA PHE A 110 -30.49 21.24 19.98
C PHE A 110 -31.87 21.90 20.03
N LYS A 111 -32.92 21.11 20.27
CA LYS A 111 -34.27 21.63 20.50
C LYS A 111 -34.31 22.48 21.75
N ARG A 112 -33.81 22.04 22.91
CA ARG A 112 -33.81 22.87 24.14
C ARG A 112 -33.12 24.22 23.91
N ASN A 113 -32.04 24.23 23.14
CA ASN A 113 -31.22 25.41 22.88
C ASN A 113 -31.55 26.15 21.57
N ARG A 114 -32.74 25.92 20.98
CA ARG A 114 -33.08 26.35 19.62
C ARG A 114 -32.95 27.87 19.36
N LEU A 115 -33.26 28.72 20.34
CA LEU A 115 -33.07 30.19 20.25
C LEU A 115 -31.60 30.59 20.07
N LEU A 116 -30.70 29.88 20.73
CA LEU A 116 -29.28 30.20 20.74
C LEU A 116 -28.64 29.85 19.38
N TYR A 117 -29.10 28.77 18.74
CA TYR A 117 -28.64 28.32 17.43
C TYR A 117 -29.34 28.99 16.24
N ALA A 118 -30.53 29.56 16.42
CA ALA A 118 -31.23 30.29 15.38
C ALA A 118 -30.41 31.49 14.86
N SER A 119 -30.49 31.75 13.55
CA SER A 119 -29.90 32.97 12.98
C SER A 119 -30.70 34.20 13.40
N GLU A 120 -30.03 35.35 13.55
CA GLU A 120 -30.69 36.60 13.93
C GLU A 120 -31.78 37.01 12.93
N LYS A 121 -31.56 36.77 11.64
CA LYS A 121 -32.55 37.02 10.59
C LYS A 121 -33.80 36.16 10.75
N ASP A 122 -33.65 34.91 11.17
CA ASP A 122 -34.80 34.05 11.41
C ASP A 122 -35.53 34.47 12.68
N LEU A 123 -34.82 34.93 13.71
CA LEU A 123 -35.45 35.54 14.90
C LEU A 123 -36.24 36.80 14.52
N ASP A 124 -35.70 37.65 13.65
CA ASP A 124 -36.42 38.84 13.15
C ASP A 124 -37.72 38.46 12.44
N GLN A 125 -37.69 37.41 11.60
CA GLN A 125 -38.89 36.91 10.93
C GLN A 125 -39.94 36.38 11.93
N VAL A 126 -39.51 35.74 13.01
CA VAL A 126 -40.43 35.30 14.08
C VAL A 126 -41.04 36.51 14.77
N ILE A 127 -40.20 37.49 15.15
CA ILE A 127 -40.62 38.72 15.81
C ILE A 127 -41.63 39.49 14.94
N GLU A 128 -41.31 39.72 13.67
CA GLU A 128 -42.17 40.45 12.72
C GLU A 128 -43.53 39.76 12.54
N LYS A 129 -43.54 38.42 12.41
CA LYS A 129 -44.79 37.67 12.30
C LYS A 129 -45.62 37.75 13.58
N LEU A 130 -45.00 37.62 14.75
CA LEU A 130 -45.71 37.73 16.04
C LEU A 130 -46.23 39.15 16.27
N ASP A 131 -45.47 40.17 15.86
CA ASP A 131 -45.87 41.57 15.97
C ASP A 131 -47.05 41.90 15.04
N ASN A 132 -47.05 41.38 13.80
CA ASN A 132 -48.20 41.49 12.89
C ASN A 132 -49.46 40.85 13.46
N ILE A 133 -49.35 39.68 14.11
CA ILE A 133 -50.47 39.00 14.77
C ILE A 133 -50.98 39.87 15.94
N ARG A 134 -50.07 40.42 16.74
CA ARG A 134 -50.40 41.33 17.84
C ARG A 134 -51.15 42.58 17.34
N ASP A 135 -50.64 43.21 16.28
CA ASP A 135 -51.27 44.39 15.67
C ASP A 135 -52.66 44.08 15.12
N GLU A 136 -52.85 42.91 14.51
CA GLU A 136 -54.17 42.45 14.06
C GLU A 136 -55.13 42.27 15.25
N GLN A 137 -54.66 41.74 16.38
CA GLN A 137 -55.46 41.61 17.60
C GLN A 137 -55.84 42.97 18.19
N ILE A 138 -54.90 43.91 18.25
CA ILE A 138 -55.15 45.28 18.71
C ILE A 138 -56.19 45.95 17.81
N ARG A 139 -56.09 45.78 16.49
CA ARG A 139 -57.08 46.33 15.52
C ARG A 139 -58.47 45.72 15.70
N LYS A 140 -58.57 44.39 15.88
CA LYS A 140 -59.85 43.70 16.09
C LYS A 140 -60.55 44.10 17.39
N HIS A 141 -59.78 44.35 18.45
CA HIS A 141 -60.32 44.73 19.77
C HIS A 141 -60.44 46.24 19.97
N ASN A 142 -60.10 47.06 18.97
CA ASN A 142 -60.21 48.51 19.07
C ASN A 142 -61.63 48.97 18.66
N PRO A 143 -62.47 49.42 19.61
CA PRO A 143 -63.86 49.82 19.34
C PRO A 143 -63.99 51.09 18.49
N LEU A 144 -62.89 51.77 18.17
CA LEU A 144 -62.84 52.97 17.34
C LEU A 144 -62.43 52.69 15.89
N LEU A 145 -62.09 51.45 15.53
CA LEU A 145 -61.63 51.05 14.20
C LEU A 145 -62.75 50.30 13.45
N VAL A 146 -63.36 50.96 12.45
CA VAL A 146 -64.38 50.34 11.57
C VAL A 146 -63.71 50.02 10.23
N ASP A 147 -63.59 48.73 9.91
CA ASP A 147 -62.98 48.28 8.65
C ASP A 147 -63.99 48.42 7.50
N LEU A 148 -63.67 49.26 6.51
CA LEU A 148 -64.55 49.60 5.38
C LEU A 148 -64.31 48.73 4.13
N ALA A 149 -63.38 47.76 4.20
CA ALA A 149 -63.04 46.85 3.11
C ALA A 149 -63.85 45.54 3.18
N GLU A 150 -64.28 45.02 2.03
CA GLU A 150 -64.90 43.69 1.95
C GLU A 150 -63.90 42.59 2.40
N PRO A 151 -64.34 41.61 3.23
CA PRO A 151 -63.47 40.58 3.79
C PRO A 151 -63.07 39.58 2.70
N SER A 152 -62.02 39.90 1.95
CA SER A 152 -61.52 39.08 0.83
C SER A 152 -60.39 38.11 1.23
N SER A 153 -60.06 38.01 2.52
CA SER A 153 -59.28 36.88 3.04
C SER A 153 -59.95 36.36 4.31
N LEU A 154 -60.30 35.06 4.29
CA LEU A 154 -60.64 34.34 5.51
C LEU A 154 -59.50 34.56 6.52
N PRO A 155 -59.79 34.86 7.80
CA PRO A 155 -58.73 34.95 8.80
C PRO A 155 -57.94 33.64 8.79
N PRO A 156 -56.59 33.70 8.86
CA PRO A 156 -55.79 32.49 8.97
C PRO A 156 -56.32 31.70 10.17
N THR A 157 -56.79 30.49 9.93
CA THR A 157 -57.21 29.60 11.01
C THR A 157 -55.99 29.26 11.87
N HIS A 158 -56.21 28.99 13.15
CA HIS A 158 -55.17 28.56 14.10
C HIS A 158 -54.18 27.54 13.51
N ASP A 159 -54.64 26.64 12.64
CA ASP A 159 -53.81 25.59 12.02
C ASP A 159 -52.95 26.04 10.83
N THR A 160 -53.05 27.31 10.39
CA THR A 160 -52.32 27.83 9.21
C THR A 160 -51.08 28.65 9.55
N VAL A 161 -50.95 29.13 10.80
CA VAL A 161 -49.82 29.95 11.21
C VAL A 161 -48.70 29.05 11.73
N GLU A 162 -47.83 28.65 10.80
CA GLU A 162 -46.62 27.85 11.06
C GLU A 162 -45.38 28.75 10.99
N ILE A 163 -44.77 29.01 12.14
CA ILE A 163 -43.60 29.88 12.31
C ILE A 163 -42.42 29.07 12.85
N ILE A 164 -42.60 28.37 13.96
CA ILE A 164 -41.53 27.61 14.61
C ILE A 164 -41.31 26.28 13.90
N SER A 165 -42.37 25.60 13.48
CA SER A 165 -42.29 24.37 12.68
C SER A 165 -41.43 24.54 11.41
N GLN A 166 -41.50 25.70 10.75
CA GLN A 166 -40.72 26.02 9.54
C GLN A 166 -39.23 26.20 9.85
N ILE A 167 -38.92 26.84 10.98
CA ILE A 167 -37.55 27.05 11.45
C ILE A 167 -36.95 25.72 11.92
N GLU A 168 -37.70 24.93 12.69
CA GLU A 168 -37.28 23.59 13.09
C GLU A 168 -37.00 22.69 11.87
N ALA A 169 -37.86 22.73 10.85
CA ALA A 169 -37.64 22.02 9.61
C ALA A 169 -36.40 22.54 8.85
N LYS A 170 -36.05 23.82 8.97
CA LYS A 170 -34.86 24.41 8.35
C LYS A 170 -33.55 23.98 9.03
N TYR A 171 -33.52 23.90 10.37
CA TYR A 171 -32.29 23.64 11.13
C TYR A 171 -32.10 22.17 11.54
N PHE A 172 -33.18 21.46 11.88
CA PHE A 172 -33.10 20.14 12.52
C PHE A 172 -33.39 18.98 11.57
N LYS A 173 -33.97 19.25 10.39
CA LYS A 173 -34.31 18.20 9.41
C LYS A 173 -33.07 17.48 8.86
N SER A 174 -31.94 18.19 8.67
CA SER A 174 -30.68 17.55 8.27
C SER A 174 -30.11 16.69 9.41
N LEU A 175 -30.12 17.20 10.64
CA LEU A 175 -29.62 16.48 11.82
C LEU A 175 -30.43 15.20 12.12
N GLN A 176 -31.74 15.21 11.81
CA GLN A 176 -32.59 14.02 11.88
C GLN A 176 -32.20 12.94 10.87
N GLN A 177 -31.58 13.32 9.75
CA GLN A 177 -31.23 12.41 8.67
C GLN A 177 -29.82 11.82 8.82
N ASP A 178 -28.94 12.44 9.60
CA ASP A 178 -27.54 12.02 9.72
C ASP A 178 -27.33 10.51 9.95
N PHE A 179 -28.20 9.85 10.74
CA PHE A 179 -28.13 8.41 11.02
C PHE A 179 -29.31 7.61 10.46
N ALA A 180 -30.24 8.22 9.73
CA ALA A 180 -31.42 7.54 9.21
C ALA A 180 -31.96 8.21 7.95
N ASN A 181 -32.47 7.43 6.99
CA ASN A 181 -33.11 8.04 5.83
C ASN A 181 -34.47 8.69 6.21
N GLN A 182 -35.04 9.48 5.30
CA GLN A 182 -36.30 10.21 5.55
C GLN A 182 -37.47 9.31 5.98
N GLN A 183 -37.50 8.06 5.52
CA GLN A 183 -38.55 7.09 5.84
C GLN A 183 -38.25 6.29 7.12
N GLY A 184 -37.04 6.41 7.68
CA GLY A 184 -36.53 5.56 8.75
C GLY A 184 -36.35 4.09 8.39
N SER A 185 -36.50 3.73 7.10
CA SER A 185 -36.33 2.37 6.61
C SER A 185 -34.86 1.92 6.58
N ILE A 186 -33.93 2.88 6.64
CA ILE A 186 -32.50 2.65 6.81
C ILE A 186 -32.02 3.42 8.04
N ARG A 187 -31.23 2.76 8.89
CA ARG A 187 -30.58 3.37 10.05
C ARG A 187 -29.13 2.92 10.17
N ILE A 188 -28.26 3.81 10.64
CA ILE A 188 -26.83 3.57 10.79
C ILE A 188 -26.47 3.65 12.27
N ILE A 189 -25.59 2.77 12.70
CA ILE A 189 -24.90 2.85 13.98
C ILE A 189 -23.40 2.71 13.77
N ASP A 190 -22.66 3.68 14.29
CA ASP A 190 -21.20 3.71 14.29
C ASP A 190 -20.69 3.27 15.66
N ILE A 191 -19.76 2.32 15.67
CA ILE A 191 -19.16 1.75 16.87
C ILE A 191 -17.67 2.07 16.83
N TYR A 192 -17.21 2.94 17.73
CA TYR A 192 -15.81 3.34 17.80
C TYR A 192 -15.04 2.41 18.76
N PRO A 193 -14.00 1.70 18.30
CA PRO A 193 -13.26 0.76 19.13
C PRO A 193 -12.29 1.48 20.09
N THR A 194 -12.02 0.87 21.25
CA THR A 194 -10.95 1.34 22.16
C THR A 194 -9.55 1.00 21.65
N THR A 195 -9.44 -0.07 20.86
CA THR A 195 -8.20 -0.65 20.30
C THR A 195 -7.92 -0.20 18.87
N SER A 196 -6.68 -0.38 18.42
CA SER A 196 -6.22 -0.02 17.07
C SER A 196 -6.95 -0.77 15.95
N ILE A 197 -7.12 -0.10 14.80
CA ILE A 197 -7.57 -0.75 13.56
C ILE A 197 -6.54 -1.80 13.08
N SER A 198 -5.26 -1.61 13.38
CA SER A 198 -4.22 -2.57 13.00
C SER A 198 -4.30 -3.87 13.81
N ASP A 199 -4.98 -3.86 14.98
CA ASP A 199 -5.23 -5.09 15.74
C ASP A 199 -6.41 -5.88 15.15
N LEU A 200 -6.09 -6.70 14.15
CA LEU A 200 -7.05 -7.57 13.49
C LEU A 200 -7.72 -8.56 14.44
N GLN A 201 -7.07 -8.97 15.54
CA GLN A 201 -7.65 -9.91 16.49
C GLN A 201 -8.73 -9.22 17.32
N ALA A 202 -8.42 -8.05 17.88
CA ALA A 202 -9.40 -7.23 18.61
C ALA A 202 -10.59 -6.87 17.71
N ASN A 203 -10.33 -6.45 16.47
CA ASN A 203 -11.38 -6.10 15.50
C ASN A 203 -12.27 -7.30 15.14
N ARG A 204 -11.68 -8.48 14.94
CA ARG A 204 -12.45 -9.71 14.73
C ARG A 204 -13.31 -10.09 15.93
N GLN A 205 -12.81 -9.87 17.15
CA GLN A 205 -13.59 -10.09 18.37
C GLN A 205 -14.76 -9.12 18.46
N LEU A 206 -14.55 -7.82 18.20
CA LEU A 206 -15.60 -6.81 18.18
C LEU A 206 -16.67 -7.14 17.14
N LEU A 207 -16.29 -7.38 15.88
CA LEU A 207 -17.24 -7.78 14.83
C LEU A 207 -17.98 -9.07 15.20
N GLY A 208 -17.28 -10.05 15.78
CA GLY A 208 -17.89 -11.30 16.23
C GLY A 208 -18.94 -11.10 17.33
N LYS A 209 -18.73 -10.15 18.26
CA LYS A 209 -19.73 -9.78 19.28
C LYS A 209 -20.97 -9.16 18.63
N VAL A 210 -20.78 -8.18 17.73
CA VAL A 210 -21.88 -7.53 17.00
C VAL A 210 -22.67 -8.55 16.17
N GLN A 211 -21.99 -9.43 15.43
CA GLN A 211 -22.63 -10.46 14.63
C GLN A 211 -23.46 -11.45 15.45
N ARG A 212 -22.99 -11.82 16.67
CA ARG A 212 -23.76 -12.66 17.58
C ARG A 212 -25.03 -11.95 18.07
N PHE A 213 -24.94 -10.67 18.39
CA PHE A 213 -26.10 -9.86 18.77
C PHE A 213 -27.11 -9.77 17.62
N VAL A 214 -26.61 -9.46 16.41
CA VAL A 214 -27.44 -9.36 15.20
C VAL A 214 -28.17 -10.67 14.96
N LYS A 215 -27.45 -11.81 14.95
CA LYS A 215 -28.04 -13.14 14.70
C LYS A 215 -29.13 -13.51 15.72
N LYS A 216 -29.05 -13.05 16.96
CA LYS A 216 -30.06 -13.31 18.00
C LYS A 216 -31.32 -12.45 17.83
N ASN A 217 -31.20 -11.27 17.22
CA ASN A 217 -32.26 -10.26 17.17
C ASN A 217 -32.70 -9.90 15.72
N GLN A 218 -32.35 -10.71 14.71
CA GLN A 218 -32.49 -10.39 13.28
C GLN A 218 -33.92 -10.48 12.70
N ASN A 219 -34.97 -10.44 13.52
CA ASN A 219 -36.33 -10.75 13.04
C ASN A 219 -36.85 -9.68 12.07
N GLY A 220 -36.81 -9.97 10.77
CA GLY A 220 -37.32 -9.08 9.70
C GLY A 220 -36.42 -7.89 9.36
N ILE A 221 -35.17 -7.88 9.83
CA ILE A 221 -34.23 -6.77 9.68
C ILE A 221 -32.98 -7.26 8.92
N ASN A 222 -32.66 -6.59 7.82
CA ASN A 222 -31.41 -6.81 7.09
C ASN A 222 -30.30 -5.96 7.71
N VAL A 223 -29.12 -6.54 7.90
CA VAL A 223 -27.99 -5.87 8.53
C VAL A 223 -26.75 -6.04 7.68
N TYR A 224 -26.10 -4.92 7.38
CA TYR A 224 -24.87 -4.83 6.61
C TYR A 224 -23.76 -4.19 7.45
N TYR A 225 -22.51 -4.49 7.11
CA TYR A 225 -21.34 -4.02 7.87
C TYR A 225 -20.39 -3.26 6.95
N THR A 226 -19.78 -2.20 7.46
CA THR A 226 -18.82 -1.36 6.74
C THR A 226 -17.96 -0.56 7.75
N GLY A 227 -17.16 0.37 7.27
CA GLY A 227 -16.24 1.17 8.08
C GLY A 227 -14.85 0.52 8.22
N LYS A 228 -13.89 1.31 8.70
CA LYS A 228 -12.46 0.93 8.71
C LYS A 228 -12.19 -0.36 9.47
N VAL A 229 -12.92 -0.60 10.56
CA VAL A 229 -12.79 -1.84 11.34
C VAL A 229 -13.20 -3.05 10.49
N TYR A 230 -14.33 -2.97 9.78
CA TYR A 230 -14.78 -4.07 8.93
C TYR A 230 -13.88 -4.28 7.72
N ASP A 231 -13.44 -3.19 7.09
CA ASP A 231 -12.54 -3.23 5.94
C ASP A 231 -11.19 -3.86 6.31
N SER A 232 -10.65 -3.54 7.48
CA SER A 232 -9.42 -4.18 8.00
C SER A 232 -9.57 -5.70 8.15
N ILE A 233 -10.71 -6.17 8.66
CA ILE A 233 -10.99 -7.59 8.86
C ILE A 233 -11.16 -8.29 7.52
N LYS A 234 -11.89 -7.68 6.57
CA LYS A 234 -12.04 -8.20 5.21
C LYS A 234 -10.68 -8.29 4.51
N ALA A 235 -9.84 -7.26 4.63
CA ALA A 235 -8.50 -7.25 4.07
C ALA A 235 -7.68 -8.41 4.63
N GLY A 236 -7.62 -8.54 5.96
CA GLY A 236 -6.89 -9.65 6.60
C GLY A 236 -7.45 -11.04 6.26
N LYS A 237 -8.76 -11.18 5.98
CA LYS A 237 -9.37 -12.44 5.53
C LYS A 237 -9.06 -12.77 4.07
N ALA A 238 -8.97 -11.76 3.21
CA ALA A 238 -8.63 -11.93 1.79
C ALA A 238 -7.14 -12.28 1.61
N LEU A 239 -6.26 -11.58 2.31
CA LEU A 239 -4.81 -11.63 2.05
C LEU A 239 -4.14 -12.98 2.34
N LEU A 240 -4.54 -13.69 3.40
CA LEU A 240 -3.89 -14.95 3.78
C LEU A 240 -4.14 -16.09 2.76
N PRO A 241 -5.40 -16.38 2.34
CA PRO A 241 -5.68 -17.28 1.23
C PRO A 241 -4.96 -16.88 -0.06
N GLU A 242 -4.88 -15.58 -0.34
CA GLU A 242 -4.24 -15.05 -1.56
C GLU A 242 -2.72 -15.26 -1.56
N ALA A 243 -2.05 -14.97 -0.45
CA ALA A 243 -0.63 -15.25 -0.28
C ALA A 243 -0.34 -16.74 -0.43
N LYS A 244 -1.18 -17.60 0.16
CA LYS A 244 -1.09 -19.06 0.01
C LYS A 244 -1.32 -19.50 -1.44
N PHE A 245 -2.26 -18.87 -2.14
CA PHE A 245 -2.54 -19.14 -3.55
C PHE A 245 -1.36 -18.75 -4.45
N ALA A 246 -0.83 -17.53 -4.32
CA ALA A 246 0.32 -17.05 -5.10
C ALA A 246 1.60 -17.86 -4.82
N GLY A 247 1.85 -18.18 -3.55
CA GLY A 247 2.95 -19.07 -3.15
C GLY A 247 2.77 -20.49 -3.67
N GLY A 248 1.54 -21.03 -3.60
CA GLY A 248 1.18 -22.34 -4.13
C GLY A 248 1.36 -22.44 -5.64
N ILE A 249 0.96 -21.41 -6.40
CA ILE A 249 1.21 -21.32 -7.84
C ILE A 249 2.70 -21.30 -8.14
N THR A 250 3.47 -20.47 -7.42
CA THR A 250 4.93 -20.41 -7.58
C THR A 250 5.56 -21.79 -7.39
N ALA A 251 5.20 -22.46 -6.28
CA ALA A 251 5.69 -23.80 -5.98
C ALA A 251 5.26 -24.83 -7.04
N LEU A 252 4.02 -24.76 -7.53
CA LEU A 252 3.50 -25.64 -8.56
C LEU A 252 4.25 -25.46 -9.90
N ILE A 253 4.43 -24.21 -10.35
CA ILE A 253 5.13 -23.93 -11.61
C ILE A 253 6.59 -24.38 -11.51
N ILE A 254 7.27 -24.08 -10.40
CA ILE A 254 8.63 -24.55 -10.13
C ILE A 254 8.67 -26.09 -10.15
N LEU A 255 7.72 -26.76 -9.49
CA LEU A 255 7.64 -28.22 -9.47
C LEU A 255 7.44 -28.79 -10.87
N VAL A 256 6.56 -28.22 -11.69
CA VAL A 256 6.33 -28.62 -13.08
C VAL A 256 7.61 -28.43 -13.90
N LEU A 257 8.30 -27.30 -13.76
CA LEU A 257 9.58 -27.04 -14.43
C LEU A 257 10.64 -28.09 -14.03
N LEU A 258 10.72 -28.44 -12.75
CA LEU A 258 11.63 -29.47 -12.25
C LEU A 258 11.24 -30.86 -12.78
N ILE A 259 9.96 -31.20 -12.85
CA ILE A 259 9.48 -32.46 -13.41
C ILE A 259 9.84 -32.55 -14.89
N ILE A 260 9.58 -31.51 -15.69
CA ILE A 260 9.92 -31.50 -17.12
C ILE A 260 11.42 -31.67 -17.33
N ASN A 261 12.25 -30.98 -16.54
CA ASN A 261 13.70 -31.03 -16.69
C ASN A 261 14.31 -32.35 -16.18
N PHE A 262 13.70 -32.98 -15.17
CA PHE A 262 14.24 -34.15 -14.48
C PHE A 262 13.34 -35.39 -14.50
N TYR A 263 12.39 -35.50 -15.44
CA TYR A 263 11.40 -36.61 -15.49
C TYR A 263 12.04 -38.00 -15.53
N ARG A 264 13.23 -38.12 -16.15
CA ARG A 264 13.97 -39.38 -16.23
C ARG A 264 14.64 -39.77 -14.90
N GLN A 265 14.83 -38.83 -13.98
CA GLN A 265 15.57 -38.99 -12.73
C GLN A 265 14.90 -38.21 -11.59
N PRO A 266 13.79 -38.74 -11.03
CA PRO A 266 13.00 -38.02 -10.03
C PRO A 266 13.77 -37.72 -8.74
N GLN A 267 14.89 -38.39 -8.46
CA GLN A 267 15.74 -38.02 -7.32
C GLN A 267 16.25 -36.57 -7.42
N LEU A 268 16.54 -36.09 -8.63
CA LEU A 268 17.00 -34.72 -8.87
C LEU A 268 15.95 -33.67 -8.55
N ILE A 269 14.66 -34.02 -8.57
CA ILE A 269 13.59 -33.12 -8.14
C ILE A 269 13.78 -32.77 -6.67
N PHE A 270 14.06 -33.76 -5.81
CA PHE A 270 14.32 -33.49 -4.38
C PHE A 270 15.64 -32.75 -4.14
N VAL A 271 16.68 -33.08 -4.91
CA VAL A 271 17.98 -32.35 -4.87
C VAL A 271 17.83 -30.88 -5.26
N SER A 272 16.79 -30.55 -6.02
CA SER A 272 16.48 -29.18 -6.45
C SER A 272 15.51 -28.47 -5.50
N ALA A 273 14.40 -29.14 -5.16
CA ALA A 273 13.29 -28.54 -4.42
C ALA A 273 13.64 -28.22 -2.96
N ILE A 274 14.41 -29.09 -2.28
CA ILE A 274 14.77 -28.86 -0.88
C ILE A 274 15.69 -27.64 -0.72
N PRO A 275 16.82 -27.52 -1.46
CA PRO A 275 17.67 -26.33 -1.39
C PRO A 275 17.00 -25.04 -1.85
N LEU A 276 15.92 -25.14 -2.63
CA LEU A 276 15.12 -24.02 -3.10
C LEU A 276 14.12 -23.51 -2.04
N ALA A 277 13.51 -24.41 -1.28
CA ALA A 277 12.50 -24.05 -0.28
C ALA A 277 13.11 -23.53 1.04
N LEU A 278 14.19 -24.16 1.50
CA LEU A 278 14.78 -23.87 2.81
C LEU A 278 15.26 -22.42 3.02
N PRO A 279 15.95 -21.76 2.06
CA PRO A 279 16.35 -20.36 2.23
C PRO A 279 15.18 -19.41 2.43
N THR A 280 14.06 -19.66 1.74
CA THR A 280 12.84 -18.88 1.86
C THR A 280 12.23 -19.06 3.26
N ILE A 281 12.22 -20.30 3.77
CA ILE A 281 11.79 -20.60 5.15
C ILE A 281 12.69 -19.87 6.16
N TYR A 282 14.02 -19.91 5.98
CA TYR A 282 14.95 -19.19 6.86
C TYR A 282 14.75 -17.69 6.81
N THR A 283 14.48 -17.13 5.63
CA THR A 283 14.23 -15.69 5.46
C THR A 283 12.94 -15.28 6.18
N LEU A 284 11.89 -16.09 6.12
CA LEU A 284 10.66 -15.88 6.90
C LEU A 284 10.90 -16.01 8.41
N GLY A 285 11.67 -17.01 8.84
CA GLY A 285 12.07 -17.15 10.25
C GLY A 285 12.86 -15.95 10.76
N LEU A 286 13.75 -15.39 9.94
CA LEU A 286 14.48 -14.16 10.26
C LEU A 286 13.60 -12.92 10.25
N ALA A 287 12.54 -12.86 9.43
CA ALA A 287 11.58 -11.77 9.48
C ALA A 287 10.95 -11.66 10.89
N TYR A 288 10.65 -12.79 11.52
CA TYR A 288 10.17 -12.81 12.90
C TYR A 288 11.25 -12.36 13.89
N VAL A 289 12.47 -12.89 13.79
CA VAL A 289 13.55 -12.57 14.74
C VAL A 289 13.94 -11.09 14.67
N LEU A 290 13.94 -10.50 13.47
CA LEU A 290 14.37 -9.12 13.27
C LEU A 290 13.25 -8.10 13.48
N PHE A 291 12.02 -8.42 13.06
CA PHE A 291 10.92 -7.45 12.99
C PHE A 291 9.64 -7.91 13.70
N GLY A 292 9.47 -9.22 13.98
CA GLY A 292 8.27 -9.77 14.62
C GLY A 292 7.02 -9.79 13.73
N ARG A 293 7.13 -9.33 12.47
CA ARG A 293 6.00 -9.13 11.56
C ARG A 293 6.39 -9.31 10.09
N ILE A 294 5.37 -9.40 9.23
CA ILE A 294 5.48 -9.33 7.77
C ILE A 294 4.54 -8.23 7.26
N ASN A 295 5.08 -7.38 6.41
CA ASN A 295 4.35 -6.35 5.67
C ASN A 295 4.12 -6.72 4.19
N LEU A 296 3.33 -5.93 3.48
CA LEU A 296 2.98 -6.14 2.07
C LEU A 296 4.20 -6.30 1.14
N PHE A 297 5.25 -5.50 1.34
CA PHE A 297 6.47 -5.57 0.52
C PHE A 297 7.26 -6.85 0.84
N THR A 298 7.49 -7.14 2.12
CA THR A 298 8.23 -8.34 2.56
C THR A 298 7.58 -9.64 2.12
N LEU A 299 6.24 -9.66 2.00
CA LEU A 299 5.50 -10.79 1.45
C LEU A 299 5.94 -11.14 0.02
N SER A 300 6.28 -10.13 -0.80
CA SER A 300 6.75 -10.35 -2.17
C SER A 300 8.12 -11.03 -2.25
N LEU A 301 8.95 -10.99 -1.18
CA LEU A 301 10.21 -11.74 -1.14
C LEU A 301 9.99 -13.25 -1.22
N GLY A 302 8.87 -13.74 -0.68
CA GLY A 302 8.47 -15.15 -0.79
C GLY A 302 8.22 -15.60 -2.23
N LEU A 303 7.97 -14.66 -3.15
CA LEU A 303 7.77 -14.90 -4.58
C LEU A 303 9.05 -14.67 -5.39
N LEU A 304 9.89 -13.70 -4.97
CA LEU A 304 11.11 -13.31 -5.69
C LEU A 304 12.33 -14.18 -5.37
N LEU A 305 12.57 -14.49 -4.08
CA LEU A 305 13.75 -15.25 -3.65
C LEU A 305 13.83 -16.69 -4.19
N PRO A 306 12.71 -17.43 -4.35
CA PRO A 306 12.75 -18.74 -5.02
C PRO A 306 13.29 -18.66 -6.45
N GLY A 307 12.98 -17.61 -7.21
CA GLY A 307 13.53 -17.42 -8.55
C GLY A 307 15.06 -17.39 -8.54
N HIS A 308 15.64 -16.56 -7.66
CA HIS A 308 17.09 -16.46 -7.46
C HIS A 308 17.72 -17.78 -6.97
N ALA A 309 17.09 -18.48 -6.02
CA ALA A 309 17.58 -19.78 -5.55
C ALA A 309 17.58 -20.83 -6.68
N CYS A 310 16.55 -20.85 -7.53
CA CYS A 310 16.46 -21.77 -8.66
C CYS A 310 17.56 -21.52 -9.70
N GLN A 311 17.93 -20.26 -9.94
CA GLN A 311 19.08 -19.90 -10.78
C GLN A 311 20.36 -20.57 -10.24
N ILE A 312 20.69 -20.35 -8.97
CA ILE A 312 21.90 -20.90 -8.34
C ILE A 312 21.98 -22.42 -8.50
N VAL A 313 20.89 -23.12 -8.17
CA VAL A 313 20.79 -24.58 -8.30
C VAL A 313 21.01 -25.02 -9.76
N THR A 314 20.38 -24.34 -10.71
CA THR A 314 20.52 -24.64 -12.15
C THR A 314 21.96 -24.48 -12.64
N HIS A 315 22.69 -23.48 -12.15
CA HIS A 315 24.09 -23.27 -12.54
C HIS A 315 25.02 -24.33 -11.96
N VAL A 316 24.84 -24.67 -10.68
CA VAL A 316 25.60 -25.75 -10.03
C VAL A 316 25.37 -27.06 -10.81
N PHE A 317 24.13 -27.38 -11.16
CA PHE A 317 23.81 -28.56 -11.97
C PHE A 317 24.42 -28.53 -13.36
N SER A 318 24.32 -27.41 -14.08
CA SER A 318 24.86 -27.29 -15.43
C SER A 318 26.36 -27.63 -15.48
N ARG A 319 27.15 -27.14 -14.51
CA ARG A 319 28.58 -27.48 -14.46
C ARG A 319 28.80 -28.89 -13.97
N TYR A 320 28.07 -29.32 -12.94
CA TYR A 320 28.17 -30.66 -12.41
C TYR A 320 27.94 -31.72 -13.50
N PHE A 321 26.85 -31.62 -14.27
CA PHE A 321 26.53 -32.55 -15.34
C PHE A 321 27.53 -32.48 -16.50
N HIS A 322 27.99 -31.29 -16.88
CA HIS A 322 29.02 -31.14 -17.91
C HIS A 322 30.35 -31.84 -17.54
N GLU A 323 30.75 -31.82 -16.26
CA GLU A 323 31.94 -32.54 -15.81
C GLU A 323 31.70 -34.05 -15.70
N ARG A 324 30.44 -34.47 -15.47
CA ARG A 324 30.05 -35.88 -15.48
C ARG A 324 30.07 -36.51 -16.86
N GLU A 325 29.76 -35.75 -17.91
CA GLU A 325 29.96 -36.20 -19.30
C GLU A 325 31.42 -36.55 -19.60
N LYS A 326 32.37 -35.89 -18.92
CA LYS A 326 33.80 -36.19 -19.02
C LYS A 326 34.24 -37.40 -18.18
N LYS A 327 33.29 -38.14 -17.60
CA LYS A 327 33.51 -39.34 -16.78
C LYS A 327 34.35 -39.10 -15.52
N LEU A 328 34.35 -37.87 -14.97
CA LEU A 328 34.98 -37.56 -13.70
C LEU A 328 34.17 -38.12 -12.51
N SER A 329 34.85 -38.31 -11.36
CA SER A 329 34.20 -38.80 -10.13
C SER A 329 33.21 -37.75 -9.58
N PRO A 330 32.12 -38.16 -8.88
CA PRO A 330 31.15 -37.21 -8.32
C PRO A 330 31.78 -36.10 -7.47
N VAL A 331 32.82 -36.45 -6.68
CA VAL A 331 33.56 -35.52 -5.82
C VAL A 331 34.31 -34.48 -6.66
N LEU A 332 35.04 -34.92 -7.69
CA LEU A 332 35.78 -34.02 -8.59
C LEU A 332 34.84 -33.14 -9.41
N CYS A 333 33.67 -33.65 -9.82
CA CYS A 333 32.67 -32.85 -10.52
C CYS A 333 32.11 -31.74 -9.65
N ILE A 334 31.87 -32.02 -8.36
CA ILE A 334 31.37 -31.01 -7.41
C ILE A 334 32.45 -29.98 -7.10
N GLU A 335 33.69 -30.41 -6.89
CA GLU A 335 34.83 -29.52 -6.73
C GLU A 335 34.97 -28.58 -7.94
N SER A 336 34.90 -29.13 -9.16
CA SER A 336 34.92 -28.33 -10.40
C SER A 336 33.69 -27.41 -10.53
N ALA A 337 32.51 -27.84 -10.06
CA ALA A 337 31.32 -27.00 -10.06
C ALA A 337 31.46 -25.81 -9.11
N LEU A 338 31.92 -26.04 -7.88
CA LEU A 338 32.12 -25.02 -6.85
C LEU A 338 33.26 -24.07 -7.21
N LEU A 339 34.39 -24.56 -7.72
CA LEU A 339 35.52 -23.71 -8.09
C LEU A 339 35.31 -23.00 -9.44
N GLY A 340 34.64 -23.65 -10.39
CA GLY A 340 34.41 -23.10 -11.72
C GLY A 340 33.31 -22.05 -11.75
N ILE A 341 32.09 -22.41 -11.30
CA ILE A 341 30.92 -21.52 -11.33
C ILE A 341 30.75 -20.73 -10.03
N GLY A 342 31.26 -21.21 -8.89
CA GLY A 342 31.08 -20.55 -7.60
C GLY A 342 31.47 -19.06 -7.57
N PRO A 343 32.59 -18.61 -8.17
CA PRO A 343 32.93 -17.19 -8.21
C PRO A 343 31.88 -16.32 -8.92
N VAL A 344 31.28 -16.84 -10.01
CA VAL A 344 30.24 -16.16 -10.79
C VAL A 344 28.96 -16.05 -9.98
N VAL A 345 28.52 -17.17 -9.39
CA VAL A 345 27.32 -17.23 -8.55
C VAL A 345 27.48 -16.37 -7.29
N THR A 346 28.67 -16.37 -6.68
CA THR A 346 28.94 -15.48 -5.54
C THR A 346 28.83 -14.02 -5.98
N ALA A 347 29.44 -13.63 -7.10
CA ALA A 347 29.35 -12.26 -7.58
C ALA A 347 27.90 -11.85 -7.88
N SER A 348 27.09 -12.70 -8.53
CA SER A 348 25.68 -12.37 -8.80
C SER A 348 24.83 -12.28 -7.53
N SER A 349 25.03 -13.18 -6.55
CA SER A 349 24.32 -13.07 -5.27
C SER A 349 24.73 -11.83 -4.46
N PHE A 350 26.00 -11.40 -4.52
CA PHE A 350 26.44 -10.15 -3.90
C PHE A 350 25.85 -8.91 -4.60
N ILE A 351 25.72 -8.94 -5.93
CA ILE A 351 25.00 -7.89 -6.67
C ILE A 351 23.54 -7.85 -6.20
N MET A 352 22.86 -9.01 -6.15
CA MET A 352 21.47 -9.09 -5.69
C MET A 352 21.31 -8.54 -4.26
N ALA A 353 22.15 -8.97 -3.32
CA ALA A 353 22.10 -8.48 -1.95
C ALA A 353 22.42 -6.98 -1.84
N GLY A 354 23.38 -6.50 -2.63
CA GLY A 354 23.71 -5.08 -2.73
C GLY A 354 22.53 -4.24 -3.21
N LEU A 355 21.81 -4.70 -4.25
CA LEU A 355 20.66 -4.00 -4.82
C LEU A 355 19.44 -4.02 -3.88
N PHE A 356 19.21 -5.10 -3.13
CA PHE A 356 18.24 -5.07 -2.04
C PHE A 356 18.65 -4.07 -0.94
N SER A 357 19.95 -3.97 -0.64
CA SER A 357 20.45 -3.02 0.37
C SER A 357 20.26 -1.56 -0.06
N THR A 358 20.27 -1.24 -1.36
CA THR A 358 20.02 0.15 -1.80
C THR A 358 18.57 0.59 -1.62
N ILE A 359 17.62 -0.35 -1.49
CA ILE A 359 16.23 -0.03 -1.16
C ILE A 359 16.12 0.60 0.23
N ILE A 360 17.05 0.32 1.15
CA ILE A 360 17.11 0.92 2.49
C ILE A 360 17.23 2.45 2.44
N LEU A 361 17.77 2.98 1.32
CA LEU A 361 17.89 4.43 1.08
C LEU A 361 16.52 5.12 0.92
N VAL A 362 15.46 4.37 0.59
CA VAL A 362 14.10 4.89 0.64
C VAL A 362 13.66 4.86 2.10
N PRO A 363 13.43 6.01 2.76
CA PRO A 363 13.13 6.06 4.20
C PRO A 363 11.67 5.69 4.49
N LEU A 364 11.23 4.57 3.92
CA LEU A 364 9.95 3.92 4.17
C LEU A 364 10.23 2.60 4.92
N PRO A 365 9.82 2.48 6.18
CA PRO A 365 10.11 1.31 7.02
C PRO A 365 9.77 -0.03 6.38
N GLY A 366 8.61 -0.16 5.76
CA GLY A 366 8.23 -1.40 5.06
C GLY A 366 9.20 -1.78 3.94
N LEU A 367 9.79 -0.79 3.25
CA LEU A 367 10.81 -1.01 2.23
C LEU A 367 12.20 -1.26 2.80
N ARG A 368 12.52 -0.69 3.97
CA ARG A 368 13.76 -1.01 4.69
C ARG A 368 13.75 -2.47 5.14
N GLU A 369 12.65 -2.95 5.71
CA GLU A 369 12.46 -4.37 6.05
C GLU A 369 12.61 -5.26 4.82
N PHE A 370 11.97 -4.87 3.72
CA PHE A 370 12.09 -5.56 2.42
C PHE A 370 13.54 -5.62 1.91
N GLY A 371 14.28 -4.50 1.97
CA GLY A 371 15.68 -4.43 1.56
C GLY A 371 16.61 -5.27 2.43
N ILE A 372 16.45 -5.20 3.76
CA ILE A 372 17.28 -5.98 4.71
C ILE A 372 17.02 -7.48 4.54
N LEU A 373 15.75 -7.90 4.52
CA LEU A 373 15.39 -9.31 4.36
C LEU A 373 15.77 -9.84 2.98
N GLY A 374 15.58 -9.04 1.91
CA GLY A 374 16.00 -9.42 0.57
C GLY A 374 17.52 -9.59 0.45
N ALA A 375 18.30 -8.74 1.11
CA ALA A 375 19.77 -8.83 1.13
C ALA A 375 20.24 -10.08 1.88
N ILE A 376 19.72 -10.32 3.09
CA ILE A 376 20.03 -11.51 3.88
C ILE A 376 19.56 -12.78 3.16
N GLY A 377 18.33 -12.78 2.65
CA GLY A 377 17.76 -13.89 1.88
C GLY A 377 18.57 -14.24 0.64
N SER A 378 19.13 -13.24 -0.05
CA SER A 378 20.02 -13.46 -1.19
C SER A 378 21.35 -14.10 -0.79
N MET A 379 21.88 -13.78 0.40
CA MET A 379 23.07 -14.45 0.95
C MET A 379 22.76 -15.86 1.47
N LEU A 380 21.58 -16.07 2.06
CA LEU A 380 21.11 -17.39 2.46
C LEU A 380 20.89 -18.30 1.25
N ASN A 381 20.38 -17.76 0.14
CA ASN A 381 20.28 -18.46 -1.15
C ASN A 381 21.67 -18.93 -1.60
N LEU A 382 22.66 -18.04 -1.62
CA LEU A 382 24.04 -18.39 -1.98
C LEU A 382 24.58 -19.56 -1.15
N LEU A 383 24.52 -19.45 0.18
CA LEU A 383 25.09 -20.45 1.09
C LEU A 383 24.34 -21.78 1.03
N THR A 384 23.02 -21.73 1.19
CA THR A 384 22.18 -22.93 1.30
C THR A 384 22.08 -23.66 -0.03
N CYS A 385 21.84 -22.96 -1.14
CA CYS A 385 21.72 -23.63 -2.44
C CYS A 385 23.04 -24.28 -2.84
N THR A 386 24.18 -23.60 -2.69
CA THR A 386 25.47 -24.19 -3.09
C THR A 386 25.86 -25.36 -2.19
N LEU A 387 25.75 -25.23 -0.86
CA LEU A 387 26.15 -26.29 0.08
C LEU A 387 25.19 -27.47 0.09
N LEU A 388 23.88 -27.22 0.10
CA LEU A 388 22.89 -28.29 0.24
C LEU A 388 22.71 -29.05 -1.07
N THR A 389 22.69 -28.38 -2.23
CA THR A 389 22.63 -29.08 -3.53
C THR A 389 23.85 -29.99 -3.71
N THR A 390 25.06 -29.50 -3.41
CA THR A 390 26.27 -30.33 -3.53
C THR A 390 26.30 -31.48 -2.53
N SER A 391 25.87 -31.25 -1.28
CA SER A 391 25.79 -32.30 -0.25
C SER A 391 24.79 -33.41 -0.61
N LEU A 392 23.61 -33.03 -1.12
CA LEU A 392 22.59 -33.97 -1.57
C LEU A 392 23.04 -34.77 -2.79
N LEU A 393 23.72 -34.12 -3.76
CA LEU A 393 24.33 -34.80 -4.91
C LEU A 393 25.33 -35.88 -4.48
N LEU A 394 26.23 -35.57 -3.54
CA LEU A 394 27.25 -36.53 -3.04
C LEU A 394 26.63 -37.79 -2.43
N ILE A 395 25.56 -37.63 -1.65
CA ILE A 395 24.93 -38.75 -0.94
C ILE A 395 24.09 -39.61 -1.88
N LEU A 396 23.29 -38.99 -2.74
CA LEU A 396 22.32 -39.70 -3.58
C LEU A 396 22.98 -40.41 -4.76
N GLN A 397 24.11 -39.92 -5.27
CA GLN A 397 24.80 -40.56 -6.39
C GLN A 397 25.71 -41.73 -6.04
N ARG A 398 25.94 -42.02 -4.75
CA ARG A 398 26.74 -43.18 -4.34
C ARG A 398 26.20 -44.52 -4.85
N LYS A 399 24.92 -44.58 -5.27
CA LYS A 399 24.25 -45.83 -5.65
C LYS A 399 23.86 -45.96 -7.13
N LYS A 400 23.62 -44.86 -7.87
CA LYS A 400 23.34 -44.87 -9.32
C LYS A 400 23.91 -43.61 -9.99
N PRO A 401 24.62 -43.73 -11.14
CA PRO A 401 25.06 -42.56 -11.90
C PRO A 401 23.84 -41.83 -12.50
N PHE A 402 23.88 -40.49 -12.51
CA PHE A 402 22.90 -39.70 -13.25
C PHE A 402 23.29 -39.69 -14.73
N ASP A 403 22.58 -40.44 -15.56
CA ASP A 403 22.63 -40.33 -17.02
C ASP A 403 21.83 -39.11 -17.48
N ILE A 404 22.53 -37.99 -17.72
CA ILE A 404 21.93 -36.86 -18.42
C ILE A 404 22.68 -36.73 -19.74
N HIS A 405 22.00 -37.07 -20.82
CA HIS A 405 22.43 -36.74 -22.16
C HIS A 405 22.02 -35.29 -22.40
N PHE A 406 22.91 -34.32 -22.16
CA PHE A 406 22.91 -33.22 -23.10
C PHE A 406 23.58 -33.79 -24.34
N ASP A 407 22.93 -33.71 -25.50
CA ASP A 407 23.64 -33.95 -26.74
C ASP A 407 24.72 -32.88 -26.83
N ALA A 408 25.91 -33.22 -26.33
CA ALA A 408 27.17 -32.62 -26.68
C ALA A 408 27.43 -33.00 -28.13
N SER A 409 26.59 -32.45 -29.00
CA SER A 409 26.87 -32.30 -30.40
C SER A 409 28.27 -31.70 -30.46
N THR A 410 29.24 -32.52 -30.85
CA THR A 410 30.59 -32.11 -31.19
C THR A 410 30.49 -31.23 -32.43
N TYR A 411 29.99 -30.01 -32.26
CA TYR A 411 29.93 -29.02 -33.32
C TYR A 411 31.34 -28.48 -33.53
N ARG A 412 32.11 -29.22 -34.33
CA ARG A 412 33.36 -28.80 -34.97
C ARG A 412 33.13 -27.73 -36.04
N HIS A 413 32.00 -27.03 -36.03
CA HIS A 413 31.70 -26.00 -37.01
C HIS A 413 32.14 -24.62 -36.53
N ARG A 414 33.18 -24.10 -37.20
CA ARG A 414 33.54 -22.67 -37.23
C ARG A 414 32.47 -21.84 -37.98
N LYS A 415 31.18 -22.04 -37.72
CA LYS A 415 30.16 -21.16 -38.30
C LYS A 415 30.31 -19.78 -37.65
N ARG A 416 30.56 -18.78 -38.48
CA ARG A 416 30.45 -17.36 -38.09
C ARG A 416 28.97 -17.03 -38.11
N LEU A 417 28.50 -16.33 -37.07
CA LEU A 417 27.15 -15.77 -37.06
C LEU A 417 27.01 -14.72 -38.17
N PHE A 418 27.93 -13.74 -38.21
CA PHE A 418 27.93 -12.64 -39.19
C PHE A 418 29.35 -12.09 -39.42
N SER A 419 29.51 -11.26 -40.46
CA SER A 419 30.76 -10.52 -40.72
C SER A 419 30.92 -9.33 -39.76
N PHE A 420 32.17 -8.91 -39.49
CA PHE A 420 32.47 -7.79 -38.58
C PHE A 420 31.71 -6.51 -38.95
N LYS A 421 31.64 -6.17 -40.25
CA LYS A 421 30.92 -4.97 -40.74
C LYS A 421 29.41 -5.06 -40.50
N VAL A 422 28.80 -6.22 -40.77
CA VAL A 422 27.36 -6.44 -40.62
C VAL A 422 26.94 -6.35 -39.15
N ASN A 423 27.69 -7.01 -38.26
CA ASN A 423 27.40 -6.91 -36.83
C ASN A 423 27.54 -5.50 -36.29
N TRP A 424 28.54 -4.74 -36.74
CA TRP A 424 28.74 -3.37 -36.27
C TRP A 424 27.58 -2.47 -36.72
N ILE A 425 27.12 -2.61 -37.98
CA ILE A 425 25.92 -1.93 -38.49
C ILE A 425 24.71 -2.26 -37.62
N ILE A 426 24.42 -3.55 -37.39
CA ILE A 426 23.27 -3.99 -36.58
C ILE A 426 23.35 -3.41 -35.16
N ILE A 427 24.50 -3.49 -34.50
CA ILE A 427 24.67 -2.93 -33.15
C ILE A 427 24.45 -1.43 -33.16
N THR A 428 25.02 -0.69 -34.12
CA THR A 428 24.82 0.76 -34.20
C THR A 428 23.38 1.14 -34.47
N THR A 429 22.68 0.43 -35.36
CA THR A 429 21.26 0.67 -35.65
C THR A 429 20.40 0.39 -34.42
N ILE A 430 20.59 -0.76 -33.77
CA ILE A 430 19.86 -1.09 -32.53
C ILE A 430 20.17 -0.07 -31.44
N SER A 431 21.42 0.38 -31.31
CA SER A 431 21.82 1.39 -30.32
C SER A 431 21.15 2.73 -30.57
N ILE A 432 21.17 3.23 -31.81
CA ILE A 432 20.57 4.52 -32.19
C ILE A 432 19.06 4.47 -32.00
N VAL A 433 18.40 3.41 -32.49
CA VAL A 433 16.94 3.23 -32.36
C VAL A 433 16.55 3.11 -30.88
N SER A 434 17.27 2.29 -30.11
CA SER A 434 16.99 2.14 -28.67
C SER A 434 17.23 3.43 -27.91
N ALA A 435 18.29 4.18 -28.21
CA ALA A 435 18.57 5.46 -27.55
C ALA A 435 17.52 6.52 -27.89
N ALA A 436 17.11 6.64 -29.16
CA ALA A 436 16.08 7.58 -29.58
C ALA A 436 14.71 7.24 -28.95
N ALA A 437 14.33 5.95 -28.98
CA ALA A 437 13.10 5.48 -28.35
C ALA A 437 13.14 5.68 -26.82
N TRP A 438 14.29 5.42 -26.18
CA TRP A 438 14.46 5.61 -24.74
C TRP A 438 14.33 7.07 -24.33
N LEU A 439 14.96 7.99 -25.07
CA LEU A 439 14.85 9.43 -24.81
C LEU A 439 13.40 9.91 -24.96
N TYR A 440 12.69 9.43 -25.99
CA TYR A 440 11.28 9.78 -26.20
C TYR A 440 10.37 9.19 -25.11
N SER A 441 10.47 7.88 -24.86
CA SER A 441 9.64 7.18 -23.87
C SER A 441 9.92 7.63 -22.45
N GLY A 442 11.18 7.91 -22.10
CA GLY A 442 11.58 8.33 -20.75
C GLY A 442 10.96 9.64 -20.30
N ILE A 443 10.72 10.58 -21.23
CA ILE A 443 10.05 11.87 -20.95
C ILE A 443 8.54 11.71 -20.80
N ASN A 444 7.95 10.72 -21.47
CA ASN A 444 6.51 10.50 -21.54
C ASN A 444 6.01 9.36 -20.62
N LEU A 445 6.76 9.02 -19.57
CA LEU A 445 6.32 8.02 -18.59
C LEU A 445 5.19 8.60 -17.74
N GLN A 446 4.08 7.86 -17.65
CA GLN A 446 2.94 8.25 -16.84
C GLN A 446 3.00 7.59 -15.47
N PHE A 447 2.81 8.38 -14.42
CA PHE A 447 2.75 7.90 -13.03
C PHE A 447 1.30 7.84 -12.55
N LEU A 448 0.93 6.71 -11.94
CA LEU A 448 -0.38 6.47 -11.36
C LEU A 448 -0.44 7.03 -9.94
N TYR A 449 -1.11 8.17 -9.78
CA TYR A 449 -1.35 8.79 -8.48
C TYR A 449 -2.65 8.32 -7.81
N ASP A 450 -3.52 7.57 -8.51
CA ASP A 450 -4.79 7.10 -7.97
C ASP A 450 -4.63 5.83 -7.13
N PHE A 451 -4.79 5.97 -5.81
CA PHE A 451 -4.70 4.86 -4.86
C PHE A 451 -5.82 3.83 -5.01
N LYS A 452 -6.97 4.20 -5.59
CA LYS A 452 -8.10 3.28 -5.81
C LYS A 452 -7.71 2.10 -6.70
N GLN A 453 -6.75 2.32 -7.60
CA GLN A 453 -6.27 1.33 -8.56
C GLN A 453 -5.11 0.48 -8.02
N THR A 454 -4.53 0.85 -6.87
CA THR A 454 -3.38 0.15 -6.28
C THR A 454 -3.72 -0.57 -4.97
N GLU A 455 -4.82 -0.20 -4.34
CA GLU A 455 -5.33 -0.81 -3.10
C GLU A 455 -6.53 -1.73 -3.35
N MET A 456 -6.76 -2.70 -2.46
CA MET A 456 -7.94 -3.57 -2.55
C MET A 456 -9.22 -2.81 -2.20
N GLN A 457 -10.20 -2.88 -3.10
CA GLN A 457 -11.54 -2.32 -2.90
C GLN A 457 -12.44 -3.40 -2.26
N LEU A 458 -12.55 -3.39 -0.93
CA LEU A 458 -13.29 -4.42 -0.17
C LEU A 458 -14.64 -3.95 0.38
N GLU A 459 -15.00 -2.70 0.10
CA GLU A 459 -16.28 -2.10 0.51
C GLU A 459 -17.48 -2.88 -0.03
N GLU A 460 -18.49 -3.04 0.81
CA GLU A 460 -19.74 -3.71 0.47
C GLU A 460 -20.64 -2.75 -0.33
N ARG A 461 -20.85 -3.06 -1.62
CA ARG A 461 -21.62 -2.19 -2.53
C ARG A 461 -23.01 -1.86 -2.00
N GLU A 462 -23.68 -2.84 -1.38
CA GLU A 462 -25.01 -2.66 -0.79
C GLU A 462 -24.97 -1.70 0.40
N ALA A 463 -24.05 -1.88 1.35
CA ALA A 463 -23.89 -0.98 2.49
C ALA A 463 -23.61 0.46 2.03
N LYS A 464 -22.76 0.65 1.01
CA LYS A 464 -22.45 1.96 0.46
C LYS A 464 -23.65 2.63 -0.21
N ALA A 465 -24.44 1.87 -0.97
CA ALA A 465 -25.67 2.37 -1.58
C ALA A 465 -26.68 2.82 -0.52
N LEU A 466 -26.87 2.02 0.53
CA LEU A 466 -27.78 2.33 1.63
C LEU A 466 -27.31 3.55 2.45
N ILE A 467 -26.01 3.68 2.71
CA ILE A 467 -25.46 4.86 3.39
C ILE A 467 -25.72 6.13 2.58
N ALA A 468 -25.57 6.07 1.26
CA ALA A 468 -25.80 7.23 0.40
C ALA A 468 -27.24 7.77 0.46
N GLU A 469 -28.23 6.95 0.87
CA GLU A 469 -29.62 7.37 1.06
C GLU A 469 -29.89 8.09 2.40
N THR A 470 -28.99 7.95 3.39
CA THR A 470 -29.16 8.56 4.71
C THR A 470 -28.59 9.97 4.79
N GLY A 471 -27.63 10.33 3.94
CA GLY A 471 -26.87 11.58 4.08
C GLY A 471 -25.73 11.48 5.11
N PHE A 472 -25.52 10.31 5.71
CA PHE A 472 -24.41 10.04 6.61
C PHE A 472 -23.07 10.30 5.93
N SER A 473 -22.23 11.10 6.58
CA SER A 473 -20.93 11.47 6.06
C SER A 473 -19.94 10.33 6.20
N THR A 474 -19.34 9.92 5.08
CA THR A 474 -18.28 8.91 5.01
C THR A 474 -16.90 9.53 4.82
N TYR A 475 -16.75 10.84 5.07
CA TYR A 475 -15.46 11.49 4.89
C TYR A 475 -14.45 11.02 5.93
N ASP A 476 -13.21 10.86 5.48
CA ASP A 476 -12.06 10.59 6.33
C ASP A 476 -11.46 11.93 6.78
N PRO A 477 -11.75 12.42 8.01
CA PRO A 477 -11.22 13.70 8.45
C PRO A 477 -9.72 13.62 8.72
N ILE A 478 -9.07 14.77 8.60
CA ILE A 478 -7.74 14.99 9.16
C ILE A 478 -7.93 15.39 10.62
N ILE A 479 -7.34 14.61 11.51
CA ILE A 479 -7.40 14.80 12.96
C ILE A 479 -6.21 15.63 13.38
N VAL A 480 -6.48 16.72 14.08
CA VAL A 480 -5.49 17.59 14.70
C VAL A 480 -5.63 17.45 16.22
N MET A 481 -4.55 17.09 16.90
CA MET A 481 -4.47 17.05 18.35
C MET A 481 -3.67 18.24 18.84
N LEU A 482 -4.34 19.04 19.65
CA LEU A 482 -3.83 20.22 20.32
C LEU A 482 -3.20 19.83 21.66
N PRO A 483 -2.27 20.63 22.21
CA PRO A 483 -1.75 20.41 23.57
C PRO A 483 -2.81 20.65 24.64
N ASP A 484 -3.64 21.67 24.44
CA ASP A 484 -4.72 22.08 25.32
C ASP A 484 -5.79 22.84 24.51
N SER A 485 -6.97 22.97 25.11
CA SER A 485 -8.14 23.69 24.62
C SER A 485 -7.87 25.16 24.27
N SER A 486 -6.89 25.81 24.92
CA SER A 486 -6.53 27.22 24.68
C SER A 486 -6.06 27.51 23.25
N PHE A 487 -5.56 26.50 22.53
CA PHE A 487 -5.03 26.63 21.18
C PHE A 487 -6.12 26.57 20.09
N ASN A 488 -7.38 26.33 20.44
CA ASN A 488 -8.45 26.21 19.44
C ASN A 488 -8.71 27.51 18.71
N ASP A 489 -8.76 28.64 19.42
CA ASP A 489 -9.06 29.94 18.83
C ASP A 489 -7.97 30.33 17.82
N ASP A 490 -6.71 30.18 18.22
CA ASP A 490 -5.55 30.41 17.36
C ASP A 490 -5.59 29.52 16.10
N LEU A 491 -5.90 28.23 16.25
CA LEU A 491 -6.00 27.29 15.13
C LEU A 491 -7.12 27.69 14.15
N VAL A 492 -8.31 28.01 14.66
CA VAL A 492 -9.47 28.36 13.83
C VAL A 492 -9.26 29.70 13.15
N GLU A 493 -8.76 30.72 13.85
CA GLU A 493 -8.48 32.03 13.28
C GLU A 493 -7.43 31.93 12.17
N ASN A 494 -6.33 31.21 12.42
CA ASN A 494 -5.30 30.97 11.42
C ASN A 494 -5.87 30.24 10.19
N PHE A 495 -6.63 29.16 10.42
CA PHE A 495 -7.25 28.38 9.35
C PHE A 495 -8.20 29.23 8.49
N GLU A 496 -9.12 29.97 9.12
CA GLU A 496 -10.08 30.83 8.41
C GLU A 496 -9.37 31.96 7.66
N HIS A 497 -8.33 32.56 8.24
CA HIS A 497 -7.55 33.61 7.60
C HIS A 497 -6.82 33.09 6.35
N LEU A 498 -6.20 31.91 6.42
CA LEU A 498 -5.55 31.27 5.27
C LEU A 498 -6.57 30.83 4.20
N GLN A 499 -7.75 30.35 4.63
CA GLN A 499 -8.83 29.99 3.73
C GLN A 499 -9.38 31.21 2.99
N LYS A 500 -9.60 32.34 3.67
CA LYS A 500 -10.02 33.63 3.06
C LYS A 500 -9.00 34.14 2.03
N LYS A 501 -7.71 33.89 2.25
CA LYS A 501 -6.64 34.20 1.28
C LYS A 501 -6.56 33.22 0.11
N GLY A 502 -7.41 32.20 0.07
CA GLY A 502 -7.40 31.17 -0.98
C GLY A 502 -6.17 30.26 -0.95
N ARG A 503 -5.49 30.16 0.21
CA ARG A 503 -4.30 29.30 0.39
C ARG A 503 -4.67 27.85 0.72
N LEU A 504 -5.86 27.60 1.27
CA LEU A 504 -6.36 26.29 1.68
C LEU A 504 -7.51 25.83 0.79
N LYS A 505 -7.26 25.66 -0.53
CA LYS A 505 -8.33 25.33 -1.49
C LYS A 505 -8.85 23.89 -1.35
N ASP A 506 -7.98 22.97 -0.96
CA ASP A 506 -8.29 21.54 -0.88
C ASP A 506 -8.78 21.12 0.52
N LEU A 507 -8.71 22.04 1.49
CA LEU A 507 -9.26 21.88 2.82
C LEU A 507 -10.64 22.54 2.88
N GLY A 508 -11.64 21.76 3.28
CA GLY A 508 -13.01 22.20 3.40
C GLY A 508 -13.24 22.96 4.70
N LYS A 509 -13.89 22.32 5.67
CA LYS A 509 -14.23 22.96 6.95
C LYS A 509 -13.39 22.39 8.09
N ILE A 510 -13.07 23.25 9.05
CA ILE A 510 -12.52 22.84 10.35
C ILE A 510 -13.65 22.78 11.38
N TYR A 511 -13.61 21.75 12.21
CA TYR A 511 -14.54 21.53 13.32
C TYR A 511 -13.75 21.42 14.62
N THR A 512 -14.06 22.29 15.56
CA THR A 512 -13.62 22.25 16.96
C THR A 512 -14.86 22.17 17.86
N GLN A 513 -14.68 21.87 19.14
CA GLN A 513 -15.79 21.90 20.09
C GLN A 513 -16.52 23.26 20.11
N TYR A 514 -15.78 24.36 19.92
CA TYR A 514 -16.30 25.73 19.99
C TYR A 514 -17.23 26.07 18.83
N GLN A 515 -17.10 25.40 17.69
CA GLN A 515 -18.00 25.61 16.55
C GLN A 515 -19.43 25.11 16.84
N PHE A 516 -19.59 24.23 17.83
CA PHE A 516 -20.89 23.75 18.30
C PHE A 516 -21.45 24.60 19.44
N LEU A 517 -20.69 25.57 19.97
CA LEU A 517 -21.22 26.54 20.91
C LEU A 517 -22.08 27.58 20.17
N PRO A 518 -23.18 28.04 20.77
CA PRO A 518 -24.02 29.04 20.14
C PRO A 518 -23.30 30.38 20.01
N LYS A 519 -23.35 30.97 18.80
CA LYS A 519 -22.85 32.32 18.55
C LYS A 519 -23.86 33.34 19.03
N THR A 520 -23.58 33.98 20.16
CA THR A 520 -24.47 34.97 20.78
C THR A 520 -23.90 36.38 20.70
N SER A 521 -24.66 37.28 20.08
CA SER A 521 -24.41 38.72 20.05
C SER A 521 -25.31 39.44 21.08
N VAL A 522 -24.98 40.68 21.42
CA VAL A 522 -25.85 41.55 22.23
C VAL A 522 -27.21 41.74 21.53
N GLU A 523 -27.19 41.85 20.21
CA GLU A 523 -28.39 41.98 19.39
C GLU A 523 -29.27 40.73 19.46
N LYS A 524 -28.69 39.53 19.37
CA LYS A 524 -29.43 38.27 19.54
C LYS A 524 -30.10 38.18 20.92
N LYS A 525 -29.42 38.59 21.99
CA LYS A 525 -30.03 38.64 23.34
C LYS A 525 -31.22 39.59 23.38
N HIS A 526 -31.08 40.80 22.82
CA HIS A 526 -32.16 41.77 22.76
C HIS A 526 -33.37 41.27 21.94
N LYS A 527 -33.12 40.56 20.83
CA LYS A 527 -34.16 39.91 20.03
C LYS A 527 -34.90 38.83 20.81
N ILE A 528 -34.19 37.99 21.55
CA ILE A 528 -34.80 36.97 22.42
C ILE A 528 -35.64 37.63 23.53
N GLU A 529 -35.16 38.70 24.15
CA GLU A 529 -35.94 39.46 25.15
C GLU A 529 -37.19 40.12 24.54
N THR A 530 -37.08 40.64 23.32
CA THR A 530 -38.21 41.22 22.59
C THR A 530 -39.25 40.15 22.27
N LEU A 531 -38.80 38.99 21.81
CA LEU A 531 -39.65 37.83 21.58
C LEU A 531 -40.35 37.39 22.88
N LYS A 532 -39.65 37.36 24.01
CA LYS A 532 -40.24 37.05 25.33
C LYS A 532 -41.32 38.06 25.76
N LYS A 533 -41.19 39.34 25.37
CA LYS A 533 -42.20 40.38 25.63
C LYS A 533 -43.40 40.30 24.68
N LEU A 534 -43.18 39.82 23.45
CA LEU A 534 -44.22 39.68 22.43
C LEU A 534 -45.08 38.43 22.63
N VAL A 535 -44.60 37.41 23.34
CA VAL A 535 -45.35 36.20 23.59
C VAL A 535 -46.29 36.42 24.79
N SER A 536 -47.58 36.63 24.51
CA SER A 536 -48.68 36.65 25.49
C SER A 536 -49.67 35.50 25.24
N ASP A 537 -50.48 35.16 26.23
CA ASP A 537 -51.51 34.10 26.11
C ASP A 537 -52.45 34.36 24.91
N ASP A 538 -52.79 35.62 24.65
CA ASP A 538 -53.64 36.02 23.50
C ASP A 538 -52.99 35.70 22.14
N ILE A 539 -51.66 35.79 22.05
CA ILE A 539 -50.92 35.51 20.81
C ILE A 539 -50.70 34.00 20.65
N LEU A 540 -50.45 33.29 21.75
CA LEU A 540 -50.28 31.83 21.74
C LEU A 540 -51.56 31.10 21.26
N THR A 541 -52.74 31.64 21.55
CA THR A 541 -54.03 31.08 21.08
C THR A 541 -54.32 31.30 19.59
N GLN A 542 -53.49 32.06 18.86
CA GLN A 542 -53.61 32.25 17.41
C GLN A 542 -52.65 31.36 16.62
N LEU A 543 -51.63 30.83 17.28
CA LEU A 543 -50.66 29.92 16.68
C LEU A 543 -51.17 28.50 16.75
N ASN A 544 -50.69 27.63 15.86
CA ASN A 544 -51.05 26.22 15.95
C ASN A 544 -50.60 25.62 17.30
N SER A 545 -51.22 24.51 17.70
CA SER A 545 -50.97 23.88 19.01
C SER A 545 -49.52 23.40 19.17
N LYS A 546 -48.84 23.14 18.05
CA LYS A 546 -47.46 22.68 18.01
C LYS A 546 -46.46 23.82 18.24
N ASP A 547 -46.67 24.97 17.61
CA ASP A 547 -45.81 26.14 17.71
C ASP A 547 -46.01 26.86 19.03
N SER A 548 -47.25 26.95 19.54
CA SER A 548 -47.53 27.50 20.87
C SER A 548 -46.80 26.71 21.96
N ALA A 549 -46.91 25.37 21.96
CA ALA A 549 -46.16 24.50 22.87
C ALA A 549 -44.64 24.64 22.69
N ALA A 550 -44.17 24.71 21.43
CA ALA A 550 -42.76 24.90 21.14
C ALA A 550 -42.23 26.24 21.65
N ILE A 551 -42.96 27.35 21.50
CA ILE A 551 -42.54 28.67 21.99
C ILE A 551 -42.44 28.69 23.51
N ILE A 552 -43.41 28.11 24.22
CA ILE A 552 -43.39 28.01 25.69
C ILE A 552 -42.15 27.22 26.12
N GLU A 553 -41.97 26.01 25.60
CA GLU A 553 -40.81 25.16 25.93
C GLU A 553 -39.48 25.85 25.61
N MET A 554 -39.44 26.62 24.52
CA MET A 554 -38.25 27.34 24.09
C MET A 554 -37.90 28.52 25.00
N LEU A 555 -38.90 29.24 25.52
CA LEU A 555 -38.72 30.38 26.42
C LEU A 555 -38.45 29.95 27.87
N ASP A 556 -39.06 28.85 28.31
CA ASP A 556 -38.86 28.31 29.66
C ASP A 556 -37.46 27.73 29.84
N ASN A 557 -36.89 27.13 28.78
CA ASN A 557 -35.56 26.53 28.80
C ASN A 557 -34.43 27.53 28.49
N TYR A 558 -34.73 28.81 28.24
CA TYR A 558 -33.70 29.81 27.96
C TYR A 558 -32.94 30.19 29.24
N GLU A 559 -31.72 29.69 29.37
CA GLU A 559 -30.79 30.11 30.42
C GLU A 559 -30.08 31.42 30.04
N ASN A 560 -30.03 32.38 30.96
CA ASN A 560 -29.50 33.73 30.72
C ASN A 560 -27.96 33.78 30.57
N ASP A 561 -27.23 32.77 31.08
CA ASP A 561 -25.78 32.81 31.22
C ASP A 561 -25.06 31.71 30.42
N ILE A 562 -24.31 32.13 29.41
CA ILE A 562 -23.63 31.24 28.45
C ILE A 562 -22.29 30.72 28.99
N LYS A 563 -21.78 31.36 30.06
CA LYS A 563 -20.52 30.95 30.69
C LYS A 563 -20.55 29.53 31.26
N GLU A 564 -21.75 29.00 31.53
CA GLU A 564 -21.99 27.64 32.00
C GLU A 564 -22.60 26.74 30.90
N PHE A 565 -22.58 27.17 29.62
CA PHE A 565 -23.20 26.40 28.55
C PHE A 565 -22.46 25.08 28.28
N GLU A 566 -23.11 23.98 28.66
CA GLU A 566 -22.58 22.64 28.51
C GLU A 566 -23.03 21.99 27.19
N LEU A 567 -22.08 21.59 26.36
CA LEU A 567 -22.37 20.78 25.16
C LEU A 567 -22.89 19.40 25.54
N SER A 568 -23.72 18.82 24.66
CA SER A 568 -24.18 17.43 24.82
C SER A 568 -23.01 16.46 24.93
N GLU A 569 -23.25 15.38 25.67
CA GLU A 569 -22.22 14.37 25.94
C GLU A 569 -21.67 13.76 24.63
N SER A 570 -22.53 13.54 23.64
CA SER A 570 -22.16 13.03 22.31
C SER A 570 -21.17 13.95 21.59
N ILE A 571 -21.35 15.27 21.68
CA ILE A 571 -20.43 16.24 21.06
C ILE A 571 -19.14 16.30 21.88
N ARG A 572 -19.24 16.43 23.21
CA ARG A 572 -18.08 16.53 24.12
C ARG A 572 -17.12 15.35 23.93
N ARG A 573 -17.64 14.12 23.86
CA ARG A 573 -16.84 12.90 23.66
C ARG A 573 -16.05 12.88 22.36
N LYS A 574 -16.54 13.51 21.27
CA LYS A 574 -15.82 13.58 19.97
C LYS A 574 -14.59 14.50 20.01
N PHE A 575 -14.57 15.47 20.91
CA PHE A 575 -13.50 16.47 21.02
C PHE A 575 -12.65 16.29 22.29
N SER A 576 -12.94 15.28 23.09
CA SER A 576 -12.23 15.00 24.34
C SER A 576 -11.25 13.83 24.19
N ASP A 577 -10.21 13.83 25.01
CA ASP A 577 -9.34 12.66 25.17
C ASP A 577 -9.96 11.63 26.13
N LYS A 578 -9.36 10.44 26.18
CA LYS A 578 -9.73 9.37 27.14
C LYS A 578 -9.56 9.78 28.61
N SER A 579 -8.83 10.86 28.89
CA SER A 579 -8.60 11.38 30.24
C SER A 579 -9.71 12.35 30.69
N GLY A 580 -10.61 12.75 29.77
CA GLY A 580 -11.69 13.71 30.02
C GLY A 580 -11.32 15.17 29.73
N ASN A 581 -10.15 15.45 29.14
CA ASN A 581 -9.77 16.80 28.72
C ASN A 581 -10.56 17.15 27.46
N SER A 582 -11.44 18.16 27.55
CA SER A 582 -12.29 18.60 26.43
C SER A 582 -11.57 19.59 25.51
N GLY A 583 -11.84 19.52 24.21
CA GLY A 583 -11.33 20.48 23.22
C GLY A 583 -9.91 20.22 22.76
N VAL A 584 -9.39 19.02 22.98
CA VAL A 584 -8.02 18.66 22.61
C VAL A 584 -7.93 18.22 21.15
N PHE A 585 -9.06 17.90 20.52
CA PHE A 585 -9.10 17.50 19.11
C PHE A 585 -9.81 18.53 18.23
N ALA A 586 -9.36 18.63 17.00
CA ALA A 586 -10.02 19.32 15.91
C ALA A 586 -10.04 18.43 14.66
N PHE A 587 -11.08 18.55 13.84
CA PHE A 587 -11.24 17.77 12.60
C PHE A 587 -11.29 18.69 11.40
N ILE A 588 -10.40 18.49 10.44
CA ILE A 588 -10.40 19.18 9.16
C ILE A 588 -10.95 18.23 8.11
N ILE A 589 -12.09 18.58 7.50
CA ILE A 589 -12.69 17.79 6.43
C ILE A 589 -12.07 18.23 5.09
N PRO A 590 -11.39 17.33 4.35
CA PRO A 590 -10.87 17.67 3.03
C PRO A 590 -12.01 17.87 2.02
N SER A 591 -11.81 18.78 1.05
CA SER A 591 -12.81 19.09 0.01
C SER A 591 -13.01 17.95 -0.99
N SER A 592 -12.08 16.99 -1.04
CA SER A 592 -12.11 15.85 -1.95
C SER A 592 -11.58 14.60 -1.27
N GLY A 593 -11.96 13.43 -1.81
CA GLY A 593 -11.60 12.14 -1.24
C GLY A 593 -10.09 11.86 -1.33
N PRO A 594 -9.54 11.06 -0.39
CA PRO A 594 -8.09 10.84 -0.28
C PRO A 594 -7.48 9.98 -1.39
N ASN A 595 -8.20 9.63 -2.45
CA ASN A 595 -7.75 8.66 -3.45
C ASN A 595 -6.74 9.23 -4.45
N ASN A 596 -6.83 10.52 -4.76
CA ASN A 596 -5.87 11.16 -5.65
C ASN A 596 -4.62 11.59 -4.86
N GLY A 597 -3.49 10.95 -5.15
CA GLY A 597 -2.22 11.23 -4.51
C GLY A 597 -1.69 12.65 -4.74
N ILE A 598 -1.96 13.27 -5.89
CA ILE A 598 -1.56 14.67 -6.14
C ILE A 598 -2.31 15.59 -5.18
N THR A 599 -3.64 15.43 -5.10
CA THR A 599 -4.47 16.18 -4.15
C THR A 599 -4.02 15.96 -2.71
N CYS A 600 -3.66 14.73 -2.35
CA CYS A 600 -3.11 14.43 -1.02
C CYS A 600 -1.83 15.23 -0.72
N ARG A 601 -0.91 15.34 -1.69
CA ARG A 601 0.32 16.13 -1.56
C ARG A 601 0.01 17.63 -1.40
N HIS A 602 -0.91 18.15 -2.20
CA HIS A 602 -1.38 19.54 -2.07
C HIS A 602 -2.01 19.80 -0.69
N ILE A 603 -2.83 18.87 -0.19
CA ILE A 603 -3.40 18.93 1.16
C ILE A 603 -2.30 18.95 2.23
N ALA A 604 -1.31 18.06 2.12
CA ALA A 604 -0.19 18.00 3.06
C ALA A 604 0.63 19.31 3.06
N GLU A 605 0.91 19.87 1.88
CA GLU A 605 1.58 21.16 1.72
C GLU A 605 0.75 22.33 2.28
N GLN A 606 -0.58 22.32 2.10
CA GLN A 606 -1.48 23.34 2.64
C GLN A 606 -1.56 23.28 4.18
N LEU A 607 -1.59 22.09 4.76
CA LEU A 607 -1.58 21.91 6.22
C LEU A 607 -0.29 22.46 6.86
N GLN A 608 0.85 22.34 6.19
CA GLN A 608 2.12 22.91 6.67
C GLN A 608 2.15 24.45 6.67
N GLN A 609 1.14 25.12 6.10
CA GLN A 609 1.01 26.58 6.15
C GLN A 609 0.29 27.06 7.41
N ILE A 610 -0.35 26.15 8.16
CA ILE A 610 -1.08 26.45 9.39
C ILE A 610 -0.07 26.53 10.54
N ASP A 611 -0.14 27.63 11.29
CA ASP A 611 0.72 27.85 12.46
C ASP A 611 0.48 26.74 13.49
N GLY A 612 1.53 26.30 14.19
CA GLY A 612 1.48 25.17 15.12
C GLY A 612 1.53 23.78 14.46
N ILE A 613 1.04 23.60 13.23
CA ILE A 613 1.31 22.37 12.44
C ILE A 613 2.74 22.40 11.90
N HIS A 614 3.15 23.54 11.35
CA HIS A 614 4.52 23.77 10.88
C HIS A 614 5.55 23.59 12.00
N ASP A 615 5.30 24.23 13.15
CA ASP A 615 6.22 24.22 14.31
C ASP A 615 6.08 22.96 15.18
N ARG A 616 5.20 22.03 14.78
CA ARG A 616 4.94 20.75 15.44
C ARG A 616 4.41 20.85 16.87
N THR A 617 3.82 21.99 17.21
CA THR A 617 2.99 22.16 18.41
C THR A 617 1.77 21.26 18.34
N TYR A 618 1.18 21.10 17.15
CA TYR A 618 0.02 20.27 16.89
C TYR A 618 0.45 18.95 16.24
N LYS A 619 -0.14 17.85 16.71
CA LYS A 619 0.04 16.54 16.09
C LYS A 619 -1.10 16.34 15.09
N VAL A 620 -0.78 15.83 13.92
CA VAL A 620 -1.77 15.69 12.84
C VAL A 620 -1.71 14.31 12.24
N TYR A 621 -2.88 13.71 12.03
CA TYR A 621 -3.03 12.44 11.34
C TYR A 621 -4.21 12.46 10.37
N GLY A 622 -4.06 11.80 9.22
CA GLY A 622 -5.14 11.60 8.27
C GLY A 622 -4.68 10.82 7.05
N THR A 623 -5.61 10.11 6.42
CA THR A 623 -5.36 9.32 5.19
C THR A 623 -4.69 10.14 4.08
N PRO A 624 -5.06 11.42 3.82
CA PRO A 624 -4.34 12.26 2.85
C PRO A 624 -2.85 12.47 3.19
N ILE A 625 -2.54 12.74 4.46
CA ILE A 625 -1.15 12.99 4.92
C ILE A 625 -0.32 11.71 4.80
N LEU A 626 -0.92 10.57 5.17
CA LEU A 626 -0.32 9.25 5.06
C LEU A 626 0.09 8.95 3.60
N ARG A 627 -0.84 9.14 2.66
CA ARG A 627 -0.64 8.89 1.23
C ARG A 627 0.34 9.86 0.59
N ALA A 628 0.31 11.14 0.98
CA ALA A 628 1.29 12.13 0.54
C ALA A 628 2.71 11.76 1.00
N THR A 629 2.85 11.45 2.29
CA THR A 629 4.13 11.05 2.90
C THR A 629 4.72 9.82 2.21
N LEU A 630 3.89 8.82 1.89
CA LEU A 630 4.32 7.64 1.16
C LEU A 630 4.84 8.00 -0.25
N LEU A 631 4.11 8.84 -0.98
CA LEU A 631 4.52 9.27 -2.33
C LEU A 631 5.81 10.08 -2.30
N ASP A 632 5.90 11.10 -1.45
CA ASP A 632 7.09 11.96 -1.37
C ASP A 632 8.32 11.18 -0.92
N THR A 633 8.14 10.23 0.00
CA THR A 633 9.21 9.36 0.49
C THR A 633 9.76 8.47 -0.64
N ILE A 634 8.87 7.86 -1.42
CA ILE A 634 9.27 6.96 -2.51
C ILE A 634 9.85 7.77 -3.68
N LEU A 635 9.11 8.75 -4.20
CA LEU A 635 9.51 9.52 -5.37
C LEU A 635 10.77 10.36 -5.12
N GLY A 636 10.98 10.86 -3.90
CA GLY A 636 12.17 11.65 -3.54
C GLY A 636 13.44 10.84 -3.30
N ASN A 637 13.39 9.50 -3.31
CA ASN A 637 14.54 8.65 -2.99
C ASN A 637 14.73 7.42 -3.90
N ILE A 638 13.74 7.05 -4.70
CA ILE A 638 13.83 5.88 -5.59
C ILE A 638 14.90 6.05 -6.66
N ASP A 639 15.08 7.28 -7.15
CA ASP A 639 16.13 7.68 -8.09
C ASP A 639 17.54 7.43 -7.52
N LYS A 640 17.76 7.80 -6.25
CA LYS A 640 19.00 7.54 -5.52
C LYS A 640 19.24 6.05 -5.38
N SER A 641 18.20 5.27 -5.04
CA SER A 641 18.31 3.81 -4.94
C SER A 641 18.73 3.17 -6.27
N ILE A 642 18.13 3.60 -7.39
CA ILE A 642 18.49 3.15 -8.74
C ILE A 642 19.93 3.53 -9.09
N LEU A 643 20.33 4.78 -8.82
CA LEU A 643 21.66 5.29 -9.11
C LEU A 643 22.74 4.55 -8.31
N PHE A 644 22.61 4.50 -6.98
CA PHE A 644 23.54 3.79 -6.11
C PHE A 644 23.56 2.29 -6.40
N GLY A 645 22.42 1.68 -6.71
CA GLY A 645 22.32 0.28 -7.12
C GLY A 645 23.12 0.00 -8.39
N THR A 646 22.97 0.86 -9.40
CA THR A 646 23.71 0.75 -10.66
C THR A 646 25.22 0.93 -10.44
N LEU A 647 25.62 1.92 -9.64
CA LEU A 647 27.04 2.16 -9.30
C LEU A 647 27.64 0.99 -8.52
N LEU A 648 26.91 0.44 -7.55
CA LEU A 648 27.33 -0.70 -6.75
C LEU A 648 27.50 -1.95 -7.63
N MET A 649 26.56 -2.20 -8.53
CA MET A 649 26.66 -3.28 -9.52
C MET A 649 27.89 -3.11 -10.42
N CYS A 650 28.11 -1.91 -10.97
CA CYS A 650 29.30 -1.59 -11.76
C CYS A 650 30.60 -1.83 -10.96
N PHE A 651 30.62 -1.43 -9.70
CA PHE A 651 31.76 -1.62 -8.80
C PHE A 651 32.02 -3.11 -8.53
N ILE A 652 30.99 -3.90 -8.23
CA ILE A 652 31.13 -5.35 -8.01
C ILE A 652 31.63 -6.06 -9.27
N LEU A 653 31.13 -5.70 -10.46
CA LEU A 653 31.63 -6.24 -11.72
C LEU A 653 33.07 -5.84 -12.02
N LEU A 654 33.45 -4.61 -11.67
CA LEU A 654 34.84 -4.15 -11.78
C LEU A 654 35.76 -4.96 -10.86
N LEU A 655 35.35 -5.21 -9.61
CA LEU A 655 36.06 -6.06 -8.67
C LEU A 655 36.15 -7.52 -9.16
N PHE A 656 35.08 -8.04 -9.79
CA PHE A 656 35.04 -9.40 -10.31
C PHE A 656 36.02 -9.61 -11.47
N TYR A 657 36.03 -8.71 -12.46
CA TYR A 657 36.87 -8.86 -13.65
C TYR A 657 38.26 -8.23 -13.56
N ASN A 658 38.45 -7.29 -12.63
CA ASN A 658 39.63 -6.42 -12.50
C ASN A 658 40.04 -5.71 -13.81
N LYS A 659 39.07 -5.50 -14.72
CA LYS A 659 39.27 -4.87 -16.03
C LYS A 659 38.00 -4.16 -16.46
N LEU A 660 38.07 -2.84 -16.63
CA LEU A 660 36.93 -2.01 -17.02
C LEU A 660 36.25 -2.47 -18.31
N SER A 661 37.03 -2.85 -19.32
CA SER A 661 36.49 -3.35 -20.60
C SER A 661 35.61 -4.60 -20.43
N ARG A 662 35.99 -5.55 -19.55
CA ARG A 662 35.21 -6.78 -19.34
C ARG A 662 33.93 -6.51 -18.55
N ALA A 663 34.01 -5.63 -17.55
CA ALA A 663 32.83 -5.18 -16.80
C ALA A 663 31.84 -4.46 -17.73
N PHE A 664 32.32 -3.54 -18.57
CA PHE A 664 31.49 -2.81 -19.54
C PHE A 664 30.76 -3.73 -20.52
N PHE A 665 31.44 -4.71 -21.13
CA PHE A 665 30.79 -5.66 -22.04
C PHE A 665 29.74 -6.53 -21.33
N THR A 666 29.95 -6.83 -20.05
CA THR A 666 28.98 -7.58 -19.24
C THR A 666 27.73 -6.77 -18.91
N LEU A 667 27.89 -5.46 -18.70
CA LEU A 667 26.79 -4.52 -18.45
C LEU A 667 25.97 -4.20 -19.70
N LEU A 668 26.56 -4.32 -20.88
CA LEU A 668 25.96 -3.83 -22.12
C LEU A 668 24.55 -4.42 -22.37
N PRO A 669 24.29 -5.74 -22.29
CA PRO A 669 22.92 -6.25 -22.44
C PRO A 669 21.99 -5.80 -21.31
N ALA A 670 22.48 -5.62 -20.08
CA ALA A 670 21.66 -5.11 -18.98
C ALA A 670 21.19 -3.66 -19.24
N LEU A 671 22.05 -2.80 -19.79
CA LEU A 671 21.70 -1.42 -20.17
C LEU A 671 20.61 -1.38 -21.26
N PHE A 672 20.73 -2.22 -22.30
CA PHE A 672 19.70 -2.35 -23.33
C PHE A 672 18.40 -2.89 -22.74
N ALA A 673 18.47 -3.88 -21.84
CA ALA A 673 17.28 -4.42 -21.20
C ALA A 673 16.53 -3.34 -20.44
N MET A 674 17.20 -2.56 -19.58
CA MET A 674 16.57 -1.48 -18.81
C MET A 674 15.98 -0.38 -19.70
N SER A 675 16.68 -0.02 -20.78
CA SER A 675 16.16 0.90 -21.80
C SER A 675 14.87 0.36 -22.43
N TRP A 676 14.86 -0.91 -22.84
CA TRP A 676 13.69 -1.55 -23.42
C TRP A 676 12.54 -1.70 -22.43
N VAL A 677 12.80 -1.91 -21.13
CA VAL A 677 11.73 -1.89 -20.11
C VAL A 677 10.98 -0.57 -20.16
N THR A 678 11.70 0.57 -20.09
CA THR A 678 11.05 1.88 -20.12
C THR A 678 10.33 2.18 -21.43
N ILE A 679 10.84 1.69 -22.56
CA ILE A 679 10.17 1.78 -23.87
C ILE A 679 8.89 0.95 -23.87
N SER A 680 8.95 -0.30 -23.40
CA SER A 680 7.78 -1.19 -23.35
C SER A 680 6.69 -0.69 -22.41
N VAL A 681 7.06 -0.14 -21.25
CA VAL A 681 6.12 0.46 -20.30
C VAL A 681 5.36 1.62 -20.97
N HIS A 682 6.05 2.49 -21.70
CA HIS A 682 5.43 3.58 -22.44
C HIS A 682 4.56 3.08 -23.62
N LEU A 683 5.08 2.17 -24.45
CA LEU A 683 4.34 1.65 -25.62
C LEU A 683 3.07 0.89 -25.26
N LEU A 684 3.04 0.26 -24.07
CA LEU A 684 1.88 -0.49 -23.57
C LEU A 684 0.94 0.37 -22.70
N ASP A 685 1.21 1.67 -22.58
CA ASP A 685 0.45 2.61 -21.74
C ASP A 685 0.32 2.17 -20.26
N ILE A 686 1.38 1.54 -19.75
CA ILE A 686 1.40 1.02 -18.38
C ILE A 686 1.80 2.15 -17.44
N HIS A 687 0.88 2.49 -16.54
CA HIS A 687 1.14 3.54 -15.56
C HIS A 687 1.99 3.01 -14.40
N ILE A 688 3.05 3.73 -14.05
CA ILE A 688 3.95 3.37 -12.96
C ILE A 688 3.35 3.86 -11.64
N SER A 689 3.16 2.99 -10.66
CA SER A 689 2.70 3.34 -9.32
C SER A 689 3.87 3.45 -8.35
N ALA A 690 3.61 3.98 -7.15
CA ALA A 690 4.60 3.99 -6.07
C ALA A 690 5.11 2.57 -5.75
N TYR A 691 4.22 1.57 -5.78
CA TYR A 691 4.57 0.17 -5.59
C TYR A 691 5.43 -0.37 -6.74
N SER A 692 4.99 -0.19 -7.98
CA SER A 692 5.66 -0.78 -9.14
C SER A 692 7.02 -0.12 -9.46
N SER A 693 7.27 1.10 -8.97
CA SER A 693 8.57 1.77 -9.06
C SER A 693 9.73 0.96 -8.46
N ILE A 694 9.47 0.18 -7.40
CA ILE A 694 10.48 -0.66 -6.74
C ILE A 694 10.96 -1.80 -7.64
N ALA A 695 10.13 -2.24 -8.59
CA ALA A 695 10.48 -3.29 -9.54
C ALA A 695 11.72 -2.93 -10.37
N PHE A 696 11.94 -1.65 -10.68
CA PHE A 696 13.12 -1.22 -11.45
C PHE A 696 14.43 -1.50 -10.71
N VAL A 697 14.48 -1.32 -9.40
CA VAL A 697 15.67 -1.65 -8.58
C VAL A 697 15.95 -3.16 -8.62
N LEU A 698 14.89 -3.97 -8.53
CA LEU A 698 15.00 -5.43 -8.57
C LEU A 698 15.42 -5.94 -9.95
N LEU A 699 14.91 -5.34 -11.03
CA LEU A 699 15.24 -5.71 -12.41
C LEU A 699 16.72 -5.47 -12.73
N ILE A 700 17.32 -4.40 -12.20
CA ILE A 700 18.77 -4.15 -12.34
C ILE A 700 19.56 -5.34 -11.82
N ALA A 701 19.19 -5.87 -10.64
CA ALA A 701 19.88 -7.00 -10.05
C ALA A 701 19.80 -8.27 -10.92
N VAL A 702 18.61 -8.60 -11.43
CA VAL A 702 18.40 -9.80 -12.27
C VAL A 702 19.04 -9.65 -13.66
N SER A 703 19.13 -8.43 -14.18
CA SER A 703 19.59 -8.17 -15.56
C SER A 703 21.03 -8.61 -15.84
N VAL A 704 21.90 -8.63 -14.82
CA VAL A 704 23.32 -8.95 -14.97
C VAL A 704 23.63 -10.43 -14.79
N ASP A 705 22.77 -11.23 -14.13
CA ASP A 705 23.11 -12.61 -13.82
C ASP A 705 23.37 -13.45 -15.10
N GLY A 706 22.43 -13.44 -16.04
CA GLY A 706 22.58 -14.16 -17.31
C GLY A 706 23.75 -13.64 -18.16
N THR A 707 24.02 -12.33 -18.14
CA THR A 707 25.13 -11.75 -18.90
C THR A 707 26.48 -12.12 -18.27
N LEU A 708 26.58 -12.08 -16.94
CA LEU A 708 27.78 -12.42 -16.18
C LEU A 708 28.21 -13.86 -16.45
N GLN A 709 27.26 -14.78 -16.58
CA GLN A 709 27.55 -16.18 -16.88
C GLN A 709 28.03 -16.42 -18.31
N LEU A 710 27.39 -15.79 -19.29
CA LEU A 710 27.82 -15.90 -20.68
C LEU A 710 29.21 -15.30 -20.88
N TRP A 711 29.46 -14.12 -20.31
CA TRP A 711 30.73 -13.43 -20.43
C TRP A 711 31.87 -14.09 -19.64
N SER A 712 31.59 -14.60 -18.43
CA SER A 712 32.59 -15.37 -17.68
C SER A 712 33.01 -16.62 -18.45
N ALA A 713 32.05 -17.39 -19.00
CA ALA A 713 32.35 -18.53 -19.86
C ALA A 713 33.11 -18.13 -21.14
N TYR A 714 32.81 -16.95 -21.70
CA TYR A 714 33.54 -16.40 -22.85
C TYR A 714 34.98 -15.99 -22.53
N TYR A 715 35.26 -15.50 -21.32
CA TYR A 715 36.60 -15.12 -20.90
C TYR A 715 37.44 -16.27 -20.33
N GLU A 716 36.79 -17.34 -19.84
CA GLU A 716 37.46 -18.54 -19.28
C GLU A 716 38.08 -19.43 -20.38
N LYS A 717 37.51 -19.47 -21.60
CA LYS A 717 37.97 -20.37 -22.67
C LYS A 717 39.23 -19.91 -23.43
N GLN A 718 40.12 -20.87 -23.70
CA GLN A 718 41.28 -20.74 -24.61
C GLN A 718 40.98 -21.13 -26.08
N GLY A 719 39.83 -21.76 -26.38
CA GLY A 719 39.43 -22.16 -27.74
C GLY A 719 37.92 -22.37 -27.91
N GLY A 720 37.30 -21.61 -28.81
CA GLY A 720 35.86 -21.61 -29.10
C GLY A 720 35.38 -20.21 -29.52
N ASN A 721 34.33 -20.12 -30.32
CA ASN A 721 33.70 -18.84 -30.71
C ASN A 721 32.46 -18.57 -29.82
N ALA A 722 31.96 -17.34 -29.80
CA ALA A 722 30.74 -16.91 -29.12
C ALA A 722 29.55 -17.86 -29.37
N TRP A 723 29.42 -18.36 -30.61
CA TRP A 723 28.41 -19.33 -31.01
C TRP A 723 28.47 -20.63 -30.21
N THR A 724 29.67 -21.20 -30.01
CA THR A 724 29.83 -22.43 -29.22
C THR A 724 29.46 -22.23 -27.75
N ILE A 725 29.75 -21.06 -27.18
CA ILE A 725 29.37 -20.76 -25.79
C ILE A 725 27.86 -20.62 -25.67
N MET A 726 27.25 -19.90 -26.63
CA MET A 726 25.79 -19.76 -26.68
C MET A 726 25.13 -21.14 -26.76
N GLN A 727 25.54 -22.03 -27.66
CA GLN A 727 24.96 -23.38 -27.76
C GLN A 727 25.09 -24.21 -26.47
N THR A 728 26.24 -24.15 -25.77
CA THR A 728 26.45 -24.92 -24.54
C THR A 728 25.71 -24.33 -23.33
N LYS A 729 25.51 -23.00 -23.29
CA LYS A 729 24.93 -22.30 -22.13
C LYS A 729 23.48 -21.85 -22.33
N LEU A 730 22.93 -21.97 -23.54
CA LEU A 730 21.57 -21.52 -23.89
C LEU A 730 20.51 -22.15 -22.98
N LEU A 731 20.43 -23.49 -22.97
CA LEU A 731 19.34 -24.19 -22.30
C LEU A 731 19.36 -24.00 -20.76
N PRO A 732 20.53 -24.08 -20.08
CA PRO A 732 20.61 -23.74 -18.65
C PRO A 732 20.18 -22.30 -18.33
N ILE A 733 20.55 -21.32 -19.16
CA ILE A 733 20.19 -19.92 -18.94
C ILE A 733 18.70 -19.68 -19.18
N ILE A 734 18.11 -20.32 -20.20
CA ILE A 734 16.65 -20.26 -20.43
C ILE A 734 15.91 -20.83 -19.22
N GLY A 735 16.35 -21.96 -18.67
CA GLY A 735 15.76 -22.54 -17.46
C GLY A 735 15.86 -21.61 -16.25
N ALA A 736 17.04 -21.02 -16.01
CA ALA A 736 17.28 -20.08 -14.92
C ALA A 736 16.44 -18.78 -15.05
N GLN A 737 16.36 -18.21 -16.25
CA GLN A 737 15.54 -17.02 -16.51
C GLN A 737 14.03 -17.34 -16.41
N GLY A 738 13.62 -18.49 -16.93
CA GLY A 738 12.23 -18.98 -16.81
C GLY A 738 11.81 -19.13 -15.34
N ALA A 739 12.68 -19.69 -14.50
CA ALA A 739 12.44 -19.80 -13.06
C ALA A 739 12.28 -18.43 -12.37
N SER A 740 13.03 -17.42 -12.82
CA SER A 740 12.93 -16.05 -12.29
C SER A 740 11.62 -15.38 -12.68
N SER A 741 11.12 -15.67 -13.88
CA SER A 741 9.81 -15.22 -14.36
C SER A 741 8.66 -15.83 -13.58
N VAL A 742 8.82 -17.01 -12.96
CA VAL A 742 7.74 -17.63 -12.16
C VAL A 742 7.31 -16.71 -11.02
N GLY A 743 8.25 -16.10 -10.30
CA GLY A 743 7.93 -15.17 -9.22
C GLY A 743 7.15 -13.95 -9.72
N ALA A 744 7.57 -13.37 -10.84
CA ALA A 744 6.88 -12.24 -11.47
C ALA A 744 5.47 -12.62 -11.98
N ILE A 745 5.31 -13.80 -12.56
CA ILE A 745 4.02 -14.33 -13.01
C ILE A 745 3.09 -14.56 -11.81
N ALA A 746 3.59 -15.13 -10.72
CA ALA A 746 2.79 -15.34 -9.51
C ALA A 746 2.32 -14.01 -8.90
N MET A 747 3.18 -12.98 -8.90
CA MET A 747 2.79 -11.62 -8.51
C MET A 747 1.74 -11.03 -9.46
N LEU A 748 1.87 -11.24 -10.77
CA LEU A 748 0.89 -10.77 -11.77
C LEU A 748 -0.49 -11.42 -11.60
N LEU A 749 -0.54 -12.66 -11.10
CA LEU A 749 -1.77 -13.38 -10.76
C LEU A 749 -2.32 -13.02 -9.38
N SER A 750 -1.63 -12.19 -8.61
CA SER A 750 -2.10 -11.71 -7.32
C SER A 750 -3.36 -10.85 -7.50
N PRO A 751 -4.42 -11.07 -6.70
CA PRO A 751 -5.60 -10.22 -6.72
C PRO A 751 -5.33 -8.84 -6.10
N HIS A 752 -4.34 -8.71 -5.21
CA HIS A 752 -3.94 -7.40 -4.67
C HIS A 752 -3.37 -6.50 -5.81
N PRO A 753 -4.00 -5.35 -6.14
CA PRO A 753 -3.62 -4.54 -7.30
C PRO A 753 -2.18 -3.99 -7.23
N GLY A 754 -1.74 -3.56 -6.04
CA GLY A 754 -0.36 -3.16 -5.78
C GLY A 754 0.67 -4.23 -6.16
N ILE A 755 0.58 -5.45 -5.60
CA ILE A 755 1.45 -6.59 -5.93
C ILE A 755 1.37 -6.93 -7.42
N LYS A 756 0.15 -6.92 -8.00
CA LYS A 756 -0.06 -7.16 -9.43
C LYS A 756 0.69 -6.16 -10.30
N SER A 757 0.68 -4.88 -9.95
CA SER A 757 1.40 -3.82 -10.68
C SER A 757 2.92 -4.01 -10.62
N VAL A 758 3.47 -4.45 -9.47
CA VAL A 758 4.88 -4.83 -9.34
C VAL A 758 5.21 -6.03 -10.23
N GLY A 759 4.34 -7.06 -10.21
CA GLY A 759 4.48 -8.26 -11.03
C GLY A 759 4.45 -7.97 -12.53
N LEU A 760 3.60 -7.05 -12.99
CA LEU A 760 3.51 -6.64 -14.40
C LEU A 760 4.83 -6.02 -14.90
N ILE A 761 5.37 -5.02 -14.17
CA ILE A 761 6.64 -4.39 -14.54
C ILE A 761 7.79 -5.42 -14.46
N ALA A 762 7.82 -6.25 -13.42
CA ALA A 762 8.83 -7.29 -13.27
C ALA A 762 8.78 -8.30 -14.44
N PHE A 763 7.59 -8.74 -14.86
CA PHE A 763 7.44 -9.70 -15.96
C PHE A 763 7.90 -9.11 -17.30
N ILE A 764 7.46 -7.89 -17.64
CA ILE A 764 7.91 -7.18 -18.84
C ILE A 764 9.42 -6.97 -18.78
N GLY A 765 9.94 -6.57 -17.63
CA GLY A 765 11.37 -6.38 -17.44
C GLY A 765 12.18 -7.65 -17.66
N LEU A 766 11.73 -8.78 -17.13
CA LEU A 766 12.36 -10.08 -17.35
C LEU A 766 12.31 -10.51 -18.82
N LEU A 767 11.21 -10.23 -19.53
CA LEU A 767 11.14 -10.45 -20.99
C LEU A 767 12.15 -9.58 -21.73
N CYS A 768 12.27 -8.29 -21.40
CA CYS A 768 13.28 -7.40 -21.99
C CYS A 768 14.71 -7.86 -21.69
N ILE A 769 14.98 -8.33 -20.46
CA ILE A 769 16.27 -8.92 -20.06
C ILE A 769 16.56 -10.16 -20.91
N PHE A 770 15.58 -11.05 -21.06
CA PHE A 770 15.70 -12.26 -21.88
C PHE A 770 16.01 -11.92 -23.34
N VAL A 771 15.24 -11.01 -23.95
CA VAL A 771 15.44 -10.60 -25.35
C VAL A 771 16.80 -9.93 -25.52
N SER A 772 17.19 -9.04 -24.59
CA SER A 772 18.50 -8.37 -24.65
C SER A 772 19.65 -9.36 -24.53
N LEU A 773 19.52 -10.33 -23.62
CA LEU A 773 20.54 -11.37 -23.42
C LEU A 773 20.77 -12.18 -24.70
N PHE A 774 19.72 -12.55 -25.44
CA PHE A 774 19.85 -13.36 -26.65
C PHE A 774 20.07 -12.58 -27.95
N THR A 775 20.01 -11.25 -27.90
CA THR A 775 20.29 -10.38 -29.05
C THR A 775 21.63 -9.67 -28.90
N ILE A 776 21.84 -8.95 -27.80
CA ILE A 776 23.00 -8.08 -27.58
C ILE A 776 24.26 -8.88 -27.27
N TYR A 777 24.19 -9.93 -26.44
CA TYR A 777 25.36 -10.77 -26.16
C TYR A 777 25.95 -11.42 -27.43
N PRO A 778 25.20 -12.15 -28.28
CA PRO A 778 25.80 -12.79 -29.44
C PRO A 778 26.35 -11.77 -30.46
N LEU A 779 25.71 -10.63 -30.63
CA LEU A 779 26.22 -9.54 -31.49
C LEU A 779 27.55 -8.99 -30.97
N THR A 780 27.64 -8.67 -29.69
CA THR A 780 28.86 -8.12 -29.08
C THR A 780 29.98 -9.16 -28.96
N ALA A 781 29.67 -10.39 -28.57
CA ALA A 781 30.68 -11.45 -28.48
C ALA A 781 31.22 -11.85 -29.87
N SER A 782 30.37 -11.89 -30.90
CA SER A 782 30.80 -12.23 -32.26
C SER A 782 31.63 -11.12 -32.93
N THR A 783 31.38 -9.84 -32.63
CA THR A 783 32.28 -8.74 -33.07
C THR A 783 33.66 -8.84 -32.45
N LEU A 784 33.75 -9.14 -31.15
CA LEU A 784 35.03 -9.35 -30.47
C LEU A 784 35.80 -10.55 -31.05
N ASP A 785 35.12 -11.64 -31.37
CA ASP A 785 35.73 -12.78 -32.07
C ASP A 785 36.28 -12.38 -33.44
N ALA A 786 35.47 -11.68 -34.24
CA ALA A 786 35.89 -11.24 -35.56
C ALA A 786 37.10 -10.29 -35.50
N TYR A 787 37.13 -9.36 -34.54
CA TYR A 787 38.28 -8.49 -34.28
C TYR A 787 39.53 -9.27 -33.86
N ARG A 788 39.40 -10.23 -32.93
CA ARG A 788 40.51 -11.10 -32.49
C ARG A 788 41.10 -11.89 -33.65
N ILE A 789 40.26 -12.41 -34.55
CA ILE A 789 40.68 -13.16 -35.73
C ILE A 789 41.40 -12.26 -36.73
N LEU A 790 40.85 -11.08 -37.05
CA LEU A 790 41.48 -10.10 -37.94
C LEU A 790 42.87 -9.68 -37.42
N LYS A 791 42.99 -9.42 -36.12
CA LYS A 791 44.27 -9.08 -35.47
C LYS A 791 45.29 -10.22 -35.54
N LYS A 792 44.86 -11.47 -35.35
CA LYS A 792 45.72 -12.65 -35.51
C LYS A 792 46.17 -12.84 -36.97
N ALA A 793 45.27 -12.63 -37.93
CA ALA A 793 45.59 -12.70 -39.37
C ALA A 793 46.61 -11.64 -39.77
N LYS A 794 46.43 -10.39 -39.34
CA LYS A 794 47.38 -9.28 -39.57
C LYS A 794 48.76 -9.59 -38.99
N LYS A 795 48.84 -10.03 -37.73
CA LYS A 795 50.12 -10.43 -37.11
C LYS A 795 50.78 -11.62 -37.80
N ARG A 796 50.01 -12.57 -38.33
CA ARG A 796 50.53 -13.70 -39.12
C ARG A 796 51.11 -13.21 -40.44
N HIS A 797 50.43 -12.29 -41.13
CA HIS A 797 50.91 -11.69 -42.37
C HIS A 797 52.19 -10.87 -42.15
N GLU A 798 52.25 -10.02 -41.13
CA GLU A 798 53.45 -9.27 -40.72
C GLU A 798 54.63 -10.19 -40.39
N ARG A 799 54.38 -11.33 -39.72
CA ARG A 799 55.40 -12.35 -39.44
C ARG A 799 55.89 -13.09 -40.68
N LEU A 800 55.02 -13.31 -41.66
CA LEU A 800 55.39 -13.96 -42.92
C LEU A 800 56.25 -13.02 -43.79
N ILE A 801 55.88 -11.73 -43.87
CA ILE A 801 56.67 -10.70 -44.54
C ILE A 801 58.06 -10.55 -43.90
N ARG A 802 58.18 -10.61 -42.56
CA ARG A 802 59.48 -10.56 -41.87
C ARG A 802 60.34 -11.82 -42.01
N LYS A 803 59.76 -12.96 -42.40
CA LYS A 803 60.49 -14.25 -42.51
C LYS A 803 60.96 -14.55 -43.94
N ASN A 804 60.33 -13.95 -44.95
CA ASN A 804 60.75 -13.99 -46.34
C ASN A 804 60.95 -12.52 -46.79
N PRO A 805 62.10 -11.90 -46.48
CA PRO A 805 62.41 -10.55 -46.94
C PRO A 805 62.49 -10.45 -48.47
#